data_AF-A0A3N4NDD5-F1
#
_entry.id   AF-A0A3N4NDD5-F1
#
_cell.length_a   1.000
_cell.length_b   1.000
_cell.length_c   1.000
_cell.angle_alpha   90.00
_cell.angle_beta   90.00
_cell.angle_gamma   90.00
#
_symmetry.space_group_name_H-M   'P 1'
#
loop_
_entity.id
_entity.type
_entity.pdbx_description
1 polymer ?
#
loop_
_entity_poly.entity_id
_entity_poly.type
_entity_poly.pdbx_seq_one_letter_code
_entity_poly.pdbx_strand_id
1 'polypeptide(L)'
;MKKNNNSIILKLYFILSSIFMFVACAQENKLTIEATKKIEKLESLMDEAKSKSIDVTREETTLWFSKEFLKFANWDEAHFDEIEKLFGYYQPFTSEKTKYAQELPDFERKKVIEILDKGILNLKKELDGSLKRRPVSKVDWQNIKVKEDMFVSYNKPVFLYDYFSKTVGQPLTNTSVYNNHLGAIYHGGSTLYEVNQDRAINPFILNEDGTFDQEKLKLITDIPDTNVGFMILWNMGMPDWAHKKDPELADGRSLFTGFDIDNPTARQVWSDVIQKAGSLTKGKKVTQMGYVLSNEPHWFSEKNHWTARFNEMTKLSSYTLNKFREWLAKKYNGEIDELNKNWISDFENFGSVEIEIPIDKIKRGTPIWYDWCRYNMDRSIDWFTFLQNQLRITNPDADTSIKIMPNMFTENARSHGIDLEALTELTSMIGDDAKIRERHIRKQEPEEWEERYSYFWEEMSVAYDFMESVSPNKIHFNSESHYLSASNWRKLDVSSDYVRSTTWLSTLHGMDAQLAWFWARDPDGSPEDRLEGELDFFDPALAGSFAGSVNMQPHVANEYTQVMMDLNSFSEEMFAFRKQRRPIRLFYSETSAINKKSHMTELFPMYEALYFEGFPMGYVTENIITKQDNSNWDVILVYKTEYVTDNEFNSLQSYLDQGGTVMIDSKESLSKNEYGKYRTKSLNASKGKLIVLNLDLTPNEIKDKVLNQISESLPEVILTESNGSEYKGCTWRVVKNPKGGYLMNILNIGKNSAVLKIIMKNGQTVNATDLLTGQKLGSIFTLKSNGVLLIEIK
;
A
#
# COMPACT_ATOMS: atom_id res chain seq x y z
N MET A 1 33.83 -61.58 -58.92
CA MET A 1 33.02 -60.38 -58.65
C MET A 1 31.65 -60.82 -58.12
N LYS A 2 31.50 -60.92 -56.79
CA LYS A 2 30.24 -61.24 -56.09
C LYS A 2 30.21 -60.38 -54.83
N LYS A 3 29.29 -59.42 -54.76
CA LYS A 3 28.87 -58.51 -53.66
C LYS A 3 27.89 -57.53 -54.34
N ASN A 4 26.75 -57.09 -53.82
CA ASN A 4 26.12 -57.17 -52.51
C ASN A 4 24.67 -56.69 -52.72
N ASN A 5 23.66 -57.55 -52.65
CA ASN A 5 22.24 -57.12 -52.78
C ASN A 5 21.40 -57.31 -51.50
N ASN A 6 22.02 -57.60 -50.36
CA ASN A 6 21.30 -57.85 -49.10
C ASN A 6 21.41 -56.71 -48.06
N SER A 7 22.00 -55.55 -48.39
CA SER A 7 22.19 -54.47 -47.41
C SER A 7 21.10 -53.39 -47.38
N ILE A 8 20.20 -53.34 -48.37
CA ILE A 8 19.23 -52.24 -48.49
C ILE A 8 17.90 -52.58 -47.80
N ILE A 9 17.51 -53.85 -47.74
CA ILE A 9 16.22 -54.27 -47.15
C ILE A 9 16.27 -54.29 -45.61
N LEU A 10 17.43 -54.56 -44.99
CA LEU A 10 17.56 -54.49 -43.52
C LEU A 10 17.60 -53.05 -42.98
N LYS A 11 18.02 -52.06 -43.78
CA LYS A 11 18.05 -50.65 -43.37
C LYS A 11 16.68 -49.97 -43.45
N LEU A 12 15.78 -50.40 -44.34
CA LEU A 12 14.42 -49.86 -44.38
C LEU A 12 13.54 -50.35 -43.22
N TYR A 13 13.72 -51.59 -42.76
CA TYR A 13 12.98 -52.09 -41.58
C TYR A 13 13.47 -51.48 -40.26
N PHE A 14 14.75 -51.13 -40.16
CA PHE A 14 15.25 -50.40 -38.98
C PHE A 14 14.77 -48.94 -38.99
N ILE A 15 14.67 -48.28 -40.14
CA ILE A 15 14.21 -46.89 -40.23
C ILE A 15 12.68 -46.77 -40.05
N LEU A 16 11.87 -47.73 -40.52
CA LEU A 16 10.43 -47.73 -40.22
C LEU A 16 10.08 -48.17 -38.79
N SER A 17 10.93 -48.99 -38.15
CA SER A 17 10.77 -49.35 -36.72
C SER A 17 11.24 -48.22 -35.78
N SER A 18 12.19 -47.38 -36.22
CA SER A 18 12.70 -46.24 -35.43
C SER A 18 11.81 -44.99 -35.53
N ILE A 19 10.97 -44.88 -36.55
CA ILE A 19 10.03 -43.75 -36.74
C ILE A 19 8.69 -43.98 -36.00
N PHE A 20 8.44 -45.20 -35.51
CA PHE A 20 7.23 -45.53 -34.74
C PHE A 20 7.45 -45.62 -33.21
N MET A 21 8.60 -45.19 -32.68
CA MET A 21 8.94 -45.34 -31.26
C MET A 21 9.30 -44.06 -30.50
N PHE A 22 8.88 -42.87 -30.97
CA PHE A 22 8.92 -41.64 -30.17
C PHE A 22 7.71 -40.71 -30.39
N VAL A 23 6.53 -41.27 -30.69
CA VAL A 23 5.28 -40.64 -30.25
C VAL A 23 4.91 -41.34 -28.95
N ALA A 24 5.66 -41.06 -27.90
CA ALA A 24 5.08 -41.15 -26.57
C ALA A 24 4.00 -40.06 -26.57
N CYS A 25 2.75 -40.44 -26.82
CA CYS A 25 1.62 -39.62 -26.38
C CYS A 25 1.83 -39.46 -24.87
N ALA A 26 2.45 -38.37 -24.45
CA ALA A 26 2.43 -37.96 -23.06
C ALA A 26 0.95 -37.93 -22.68
N GLN A 27 0.56 -38.85 -21.79
CA GLN A 27 -0.81 -38.93 -21.33
C GLN A 27 -1.11 -37.60 -20.65
N GLU A 28 -2.02 -36.82 -21.24
CA GLU A 28 -2.38 -35.49 -20.75
C GLU A 28 -2.74 -35.57 -19.26
N ASN A 29 -2.19 -34.63 -18.47
CA ASN A 29 -2.37 -34.61 -17.02
C ASN A 29 -3.88 -34.62 -16.68
N LYS A 30 -4.28 -35.48 -15.73
CA LYS A 30 -5.69 -35.67 -15.37
C LYS A 30 -6.36 -34.39 -14.87
N LEU A 31 -5.62 -33.53 -14.16
CA LEU A 31 -6.10 -32.24 -13.68
C LEU A 31 -6.31 -31.27 -14.85
N THR A 32 -5.41 -31.28 -15.84
CA THR A 32 -5.60 -30.49 -17.08
C THR A 32 -6.86 -30.94 -17.82
N ILE A 33 -7.09 -32.24 -17.99
CA ILE A 33 -8.31 -32.77 -18.61
C ILE A 33 -9.57 -32.33 -17.83
N GLU A 34 -9.52 -32.37 -16.49
CA GLU A 34 -10.63 -31.92 -15.65
C GLU A 34 -10.88 -30.41 -15.79
N ALA A 35 -9.83 -29.60 -15.73
CA ALA A 35 -9.91 -28.16 -15.90
C ALA A 35 -10.49 -27.79 -17.28
N THR A 36 -10.03 -28.43 -18.36
CA THR A 36 -10.55 -28.22 -19.72
C THR A 36 -12.04 -28.53 -19.82
N LYS A 37 -12.51 -29.64 -19.23
CA LYS A 37 -13.96 -29.95 -19.18
C LYS A 37 -14.77 -28.90 -18.41
N LYS A 38 -14.20 -28.33 -17.33
CA LYS A 38 -14.86 -27.27 -16.57
C LYS A 38 -14.85 -25.94 -17.33
N ILE A 39 -13.79 -25.64 -18.08
CA ILE A 39 -13.74 -24.50 -19.02
C ILE A 39 -14.88 -24.62 -20.04
N GLU A 40 -14.99 -25.75 -20.75
CA GLU A 40 -16.08 -26.00 -21.71
C GLU A 40 -17.45 -25.85 -21.05
N LYS A 41 -17.60 -26.35 -19.82
CA LYS A 41 -18.85 -26.24 -19.07
C LYS A 41 -19.19 -24.79 -18.73
N LEU A 42 -18.20 -24.00 -18.30
CA LEU A 42 -18.37 -22.59 -17.97
C LEU A 42 -18.71 -21.78 -19.22
N GLU A 43 -18.00 -21.99 -20.34
CA GLU A 43 -18.28 -21.35 -21.64
C GLU A 43 -19.73 -21.63 -22.08
N SER A 44 -20.19 -22.87 -22.00
CA SER A 44 -21.59 -23.23 -22.31
C SER A 44 -22.62 -22.52 -21.41
N LEU A 45 -22.34 -22.37 -20.12
CA LEU A 45 -23.23 -21.64 -19.21
C LEU A 45 -23.20 -20.14 -19.50
N MET A 46 -22.06 -19.60 -19.89
CA MET A 46 -21.92 -18.19 -20.27
C MET A 46 -22.72 -17.87 -21.52
N ASP A 47 -22.76 -18.77 -22.52
CA ASP A 47 -23.60 -18.60 -23.70
C ASP A 47 -25.10 -18.59 -23.33
N GLU A 48 -25.53 -19.47 -22.43
CA GLU A 48 -26.89 -19.45 -21.90
C GLU A 48 -27.20 -18.14 -21.17
N ALA A 49 -26.29 -17.67 -20.31
CA ALA A 49 -26.43 -16.44 -19.56
C ALA A 49 -26.50 -15.20 -20.47
N LYS A 50 -25.63 -15.13 -21.49
CA LYS A 50 -25.66 -14.08 -22.52
C LYS A 50 -27.00 -14.07 -23.26
N SER A 51 -27.56 -15.24 -23.61
CA SER A 51 -28.89 -15.33 -24.24
C SER A 51 -30.02 -14.78 -23.37
N LYS A 52 -29.82 -14.76 -22.04
CA LYS A 52 -30.72 -14.20 -21.03
C LYS A 52 -30.34 -12.77 -20.60
N SER A 53 -29.40 -12.12 -21.29
CA SER A 53 -28.88 -10.78 -20.94
C SER A 53 -28.29 -10.67 -19.52
N ILE A 54 -27.74 -11.78 -19.02
CA ILE A 54 -26.97 -11.79 -17.76
C ILE A 54 -25.52 -11.42 -18.08
N ASP A 55 -24.96 -10.50 -17.30
CA ASP A 55 -23.55 -10.11 -17.42
C ASP A 55 -22.63 -11.25 -16.96
N VAL A 56 -21.68 -11.63 -17.80
CA VAL A 56 -20.73 -12.72 -17.55
C VAL A 56 -19.28 -12.25 -17.46
N THR A 57 -19.04 -10.94 -17.31
CA THR A 57 -17.69 -10.36 -17.25
C THR A 57 -16.82 -10.99 -16.16
N ARG A 58 -17.43 -11.39 -15.03
CA ARG A 58 -16.76 -12.10 -13.95
C ARG A 58 -16.26 -13.47 -14.39
N GLU A 59 -17.10 -14.22 -15.11
CA GLU A 59 -16.75 -15.54 -15.64
C GLU A 59 -15.74 -15.46 -16.80
N GLU A 60 -15.78 -14.41 -17.63
CA GLU A 60 -14.75 -14.14 -18.65
C GLU A 60 -13.36 -14.01 -18.01
N THR A 61 -13.27 -13.34 -16.86
CA THR A 61 -12.03 -13.23 -16.09
C THR A 61 -11.58 -14.56 -15.50
N THR A 62 -12.50 -15.33 -14.92
CA THR A 62 -12.21 -16.68 -14.42
C THR A 62 -11.65 -17.57 -15.53
N LEU A 63 -12.24 -17.53 -16.73
CA LEU A 63 -11.75 -18.27 -17.90
C LEU A 63 -10.37 -17.80 -18.34
N TRP A 64 -10.13 -16.49 -18.37
CA TRP A 64 -8.83 -15.93 -18.74
C TRP A 64 -7.72 -16.44 -17.82
N PHE A 65 -7.87 -16.28 -16.50
CA PHE A 65 -6.87 -16.79 -15.54
C PHE A 65 -6.75 -18.31 -15.56
N SER A 66 -7.84 -19.03 -15.79
CA SER A 66 -7.78 -20.50 -15.92
C SER A 66 -6.88 -20.92 -17.08
N LYS A 67 -7.03 -20.27 -18.25
CA LYS A 67 -6.23 -20.56 -19.44
C LYS A 67 -4.76 -20.16 -19.25
N GLU A 68 -4.51 -18.98 -18.68
CA GLU A 68 -3.15 -18.48 -18.42
C GLU A 68 -2.41 -19.34 -17.40
N PHE A 69 -3.02 -19.71 -16.28
CA PHE A 69 -2.35 -20.53 -15.27
C PHE A 69 -2.23 -22.01 -15.67
N LEU A 70 -3.07 -22.54 -16.56
CA LEU A 70 -2.79 -23.85 -17.16
C LEU A 70 -1.55 -23.82 -18.05
N LYS A 71 -1.34 -22.71 -18.79
CA LYS A 71 -0.11 -22.48 -19.55
C LYS A 71 1.09 -22.33 -18.61
N PHE A 72 0.97 -21.56 -17.53
CA PHE A 72 2.04 -21.37 -16.55
C PHE A 72 2.40 -22.69 -15.84
N ALA A 73 1.42 -23.50 -15.45
CA ALA A 73 1.67 -24.81 -14.87
C ALA A 73 2.42 -25.74 -15.84
N ASN A 74 2.13 -25.68 -17.14
CA ASN A 74 2.88 -26.44 -18.14
C ASN A 74 4.32 -25.92 -18.30
N TRP A 75 4.52 -24.60 -18.19
CA TRP A 75 5.85 -24.01 -18.19
C TRP A 75 6.64 -24.47 -16.95
N ASP A 76 6.05 -24.37 -15.76
CA ASP A 76 6.67 -24.77 -14.49
C ASP A 76 7.06 -26.25 -14.47
N GLU A 77 6.20 -27.12 -15.03
CA GLU A 77 6.48 -28.56 -15.16
C GLU A 77 7.64 -28.85 -16.11
N ALA A 78 7.79 -28.05 -17.18
CA ALA A 78 8.89 -28.17 -18.14
C ALA A 78 10.21 -27.56 -17.65
N HIS A 79 10.15 -26.64 -16.68
CA HIS A 79 11.27 -25.83 -16.19
C HIS A 79 11.55 -26.07 -14.70
N PHE A 80 11.55 -27.34 -14.31
CA PHE A 80 11.68 -27.77 -12.91
C PHE A 80 12.89 -27.16 -12.18
N ASP A 81 14.06 -27.17 -12.81
CA ASP A 81 15.31 -26.70 -12.17
C ASP A 81 15.26 -25.20 -11.85
N GLU A 82 14.62 -24.41 -12.71
CA GLU A 82 14.43 -22.97 -12.51
C GLU A 82 13.44 -22.70 -11.38
N ILE A 83 12.32 -23.42 -11.33
CA ILE A 83 11.35 -23.30 -10.23
C ILE A 83 11.95 -23.75 -8.90
N GLU A 84 12.73 -24.84 -8.87
CA GLU A 84 13.42 -25.29 -7.66
C GLU A 84 14.40 -24.22 -7.15
N LYS A 85 15.13 -23.57 -8.07
CA LYS A 85 16.03 -22.45 -7.74
C LYS A 85 15.26 -21.30 -7.08
N LEU A 86 14.11 -20.92 -7.63
CA LEU A 86 13.26 -19.84 -7.11
C LEU A 86 12.76 -20.13 -5.69
N PHE A 87 12.28 -21.36 -5.42
CA PHE A 87 11.91 -21.77 -4.06
C PHE A 87 13.13 -21.81 -3.11
N GLY A 88 14.33 -22.02 -3.64
CA GLY A 88 15.57 -21.95 -2.88
C GLY A 88 15.88 -20.58 -2.29
N TYR A 89 15.43 -19.49 -2.92
CA TYR A 89 15.74 -18.12 -2.50
C TYR A 89 14.92 -17.62 -1.31
N TYR A 90 13.75 -18.21 -1.05
CA TYR A 90 12.90 -17.78 0.06
C TYR A 90 12.97 -18.78 1.21
N GLN A 91 13.54 -18.32 2.33
CA GLN A 91 13.90 -19.16 3.47
C GLN A 91 12.80 -20.14 3.93
N PRO A 92 11.50 -19.75 4.03
CA PRO A 92 10.43 -20.68 4.41
C PRO A 92 10.24 -21.90 3.49
N PHE A 93 10.68 -21.84 2.22
CA PHE A 93 10.57 -22.95 1.27
C PHE A 93 11.90 -23.66 1.02
N THR A 94 13.05 -23.05 1.38
CA THR A 94 14.39 -23.55 1.02
C THR A 94 14.63 -25.02 1.40
N SER A 95 14.17 -25.47 2.57
CA SER A 95 14.39 -26.85 3.05
C SER A 95 13.59 -27.91 2.28
N GLU A 96 12.50 -27.51 1.63
CA GLU A 96 11.61 -28.39 0.85
C GLU A 96 11.50 -27.92 -0.62
N LYS A 97 12.46 -27.14 -1.11
CA LYS A 97 12.38 -26.49 -2.44
C LYS A 97 12.08 -27.47 -3.59
N THR A 98 12.69 -28.66 -3.56
CA THR A 98 12.48 -29.73 -4.55
C THR A 98 11.03 -30.20 -4.54
N LYS A 99 10.47 -30.39 -3.36
CA LYS A 99 9.07 -30.82 -3.19
C LYS A 99 8.11 -29.74 -3.67
N TYR A 100 8.33 -28.48 -3.27
CA TYR A 100 7.48 -27.37 -3.72
C TYR A 100 7.52 -27.19 -5.24
N ALA A 101 8.70 -27.30 -5.86
CA ALA A 101 8.83 -27.26 -7.32
C ALA A 101 8.12 -28.43 -8.02
N GLN A 102 8.18 -29.64 -7.46
CA GLN A 102 7.48 -30.82 -7.99
C GLN A 102 5.96 -30.69 -7.88
N GLU A 103 5.47 -30.11 -6.78
CA GLU A 103 4.04 -30.00 -6.49
C GLU A 103 3.38 -28.78 -7.16
N LEU A 104 4.14 -27.75 -7.54
CA LEU A 104 3.63 -26.46 -8.03
C LEU A 104 2.69 -26.60 -9.26
N PRO A 105 3.05 -27.31 -10.35
CA PRO A 105 2.17 -27.41 -11.52
C PRO A 105 0.79 -27.99 -11.20
N ASP A 106 0.76 -29.05 -10.39
CA ASP A 106 -0.50 -29.69 -9.98
C ASP A 106 -1.25 -28.86 -8.93
N PHE A 107 -0.54 -28.09 -8.10
CA PHE A 107 -1.16 -27.10 -7.22
C PHE A 107 -1.90 -26.04 -8.03
N GLU A 108 -1.26 -25.43 -9.02
CA GLU A 108 -1.87 -24.42 -9.89
C GLU A 108 -3.09 -25.00 -10.63
N ARG A 109 -2.97 -26.20 -11.23
CA ARG A 109 -4.09 -26.88 -11.90
C ARG A 109 -5.28 -27.14 -10.96
N LYS A 110 -5.03 -27.55 -9.72
CA LYS A 110 -6.09 -27.72 -8.70
C LYS A 110 -6.76 -26.40 -8.36
N LYS A 111 -5.98 -25.32 -8.22
CA LYS A 111 -6.51 -23.98 -7.95
C LYS A 111 -7.27 -23.40 -9.15
N VAL A 112 -6.90 -23.75 -10.38
CA VAL A 112 -7.70 -23.48 -11.59
C VAL A 112 -9.05 -24.21 -11.52
N ILE A 113 -9.06 -25.50 -11.16
CA ILE A 113 -10.31 -26.26 -10.97
C ILE A 113 -11.20 -25.59 -9.90
N GLU A 114 -10.62 -25.14 -8.78
CA GLU A 114 -11.33 -24.47 -7.70
C GLU A 114 -12.04 -23.18 -8.16
N ILE A 115 -11.33 -22.30 -8.89
CA ILE A 115 -11.96 -21.06 -9.40
C ILE A 115 -13.03 -21.35 -10.45
N LEU A 116 -12.86 -22.38 -11.28
CA LEU A 116 -13.85 -22.80 -12.27
C LEU A 116 -15.11 -23.35 -11.59
N ASP A 117 -14.96 -24.17 -10.54
CA ASP A 117 -16.11 -24.67 -9.77
C ASP A 117 -16.89 -23.54 -9.10
N LYS A 118 -16.19 -22.58 -8.49
CA LYS A 118 -16.81 -21.37 -7.90
C LYS A 118 -17.55 -20.56 -8.98
N GLY A 119 -16.93 -20.33 -10.13
CA GLY A 119 -17.52 -19.61 -11.27
C GLY A 119 -18.77 -20.30 -11.82
N ILE A 120 -18.70 -21.61 -12.07
CA ILE A 120 -19.83 -22.43 -12.53
C ILE A 120 -20.98 -22.40 -11.53
N LEU A 121 -20.69 -22.54 -10.24
CA LEU A 121 -21.71 -22.52 -9.19
C LEU A 121 -22.41 -21.16 -9.13
N ASN A 122 -21.65 -20.06 -9.15
CA ASN A 122 -22.22 -18.72 -9.08
C ASN A 122 -23.07 -18.38 -10.31
N LEU A 123 -22.59 -18.71 -11.52
CA LEU A 123 -23.35 -18.46 -12.74
C LEU A 123 -24.63 -19.29 -12.81
N LYS A 124 -24.63 -20.54 -12.32
CA LYS A 124 -25.85 -21.34 -12.18
C LYS A 124 -26.88 -20.67 -11.27
N LYS A 125 -26.44 -20.14 -10.12
CA LYS A 125 -27.31 -19.43 -9.19
C LYS A 125 -27.86 -18.13 -9.77
N GLU A 126 -27.14 -17.48 -10.68
CA GLU A 126 -27.66 -16.35 -11.43
C GLU A 126 -28.71 -16.76 -12.46
N LEU A 127 -28.44 -17.84 -13.19
CA LEU A 127 -29.35 -18.40 -14.19
C LEU A 127 -30.68 -18.87 -13.58
N ASP A 128 -30.66 -19.38 -12.35
CA ASP A 128 -31.85 -19.80 -11.62
C ASP A 128 -32.49 -18.70 -10.74
N GLY A 129 -31.82 -17.55 -10.57
CA GLY A 129 -32.30 -16.39 -9.85
C GLY A 129 -32.15 -16.46 -8.32
N SER A 130 -31.50 -17.48 -7.77
CA SER A 130 -31.19 -17.58 -6.33
C SER A 130 -30.05 -16.64 -5.89
N LEU A 131 -29.26 -16.15 -6.84
CA LEU A 131 -28.26 -15.11 -6.67
C LEU A 131 -28.45 -14.04 -7.75
N LYS A 132 -28.27 -12.77 -7.40
CA LYS A 132 -28.39 -11.65 -8.33
C LYS A 132 -27.29 -10.62 -8.08
N ARG A 133 -26.34 -10.53 -9.01
CA ARG A 133 -25.25 -9.55 -9.01
C ARG A 133 -25.63 -8.32 -9.81
N ARG A 134 -25.00 -7.22 -9.44
CA ARG A 134 -24.94 -6.02 -10.29
C ARG A 134 -23.99 -6.29 -11.48
N PRO A 135 -24.35 -5.88 -12.71
CA PRO A 135 -23.44 -5.93 -13.85
C PRO A 135 -22.11 -5.23 -13.54
N VAL A 136 -21.01 -5.78 -14.03
CA VAL A 136 -19.67 -5.22 -13.83
C VAL A 136 -19.57 -3.84 -14.48
N SER A 137 -19.14 -2.84 -13.70
CA SER A 137 -18.70 -1.56 -14.25
C SER A 137 -17.26 -1.68 -14.75
N LYS A 138 -17.09 -1.94 -16.05
CA LYS A 138 -15.77 -2.07 -16.70
C LYS A 138 -15.01 -0.75 -16.66
N VAL A 139 -13.70 -0.82 -16.49
CA VAL A 139 -12.79 0.33 -16.55
C VAL A 139 -12.51 0.69 -18.01
N ASP A 140 -12.76 1.95 -18.38
CA ASP A 140 -12.26 2.53 -19.63
C ASP A 140 -10.86 3.12 -19.42
N TRP A 141 -9.85 2.25 -19.47
CA TRP A 141 -8.43 2.60 -19.26
C TRP A 141 -7.94 3.72 -20.18
N GLN A 142 -8.57 3.88 -21.35
CA GLN A 142 -8.18 4.89 -22.33
C GLN A 142 -8.82 6.24 -22.05
N ASN A 143 -9.94 6.32 -21.33
CA ASN A 143 -10.67 7.56 -21.09
C ASN A 143 -10.91 7.87 -19.61
N ILE A 144 -9.97 7.47 -18.75
CA ILE A 144 -9.95 7.90 -17.36
C ILE A 144 -9.84 9.43 -17.29
N LYS A 145 -10.68 10.01 -16.45
CA LYS A 145 -10.60 11.41 -16.04
C LYS A 145 -10.14 11.47 -14.59
N VAL A 146 -9.14 12.28 -14.33
CA VAL A 146 -8.64 12.59 -12.99
C VAL A 146 -9.44 13.79 -12.48
N LYS A 147 -10.09 13.63 -11.33
CA LYS A 147 -10.68 14.74 -10.57
C LYS A 147 -9.90 14.91 -9.27
N GLU A 148 -10.25 15.93 -8.49
CA GLU A 148 -9.58 16.25 -7.22
C GLU A 148 -9.47 15.05 -6.27
N ASP A 149 -10.58 14.35 -6.03
CA ASP A 149 -10.70 13.28 -5.02
C ASP A 149 -11.01 11.89 -5.61
N MET A 150 -10.97 11.71 -6.93
CA MET A 150 -11.35 10.44 -7.56
C MET A 150 -10.88 10.29 -9.00
N PHE A 151 -10.71 9.04 -9.44
CA PHE A 151 -10.72 8.68 -10.85
C PHE A 151 -12.15 8.46 -11.35
N VAL A 152 -12.41 8.82 -12.61
CA VAL A 152 -13.74 8.68 -13.24
C VAL A 152 -13.64 7.91 -14.54
N SER A 153 -14.49 6.89 -14.68
CA SER A 153 -14.71 6.12 -15.90
C SER A 153 -16.20 6.06 -16.22
N TYR A 154 -16.60 6.26 -17.49
CA TYR A 154 -18.00 6.36 -17.91
C TYR A 154 -18.88 7.28 -17.02
N ASN A 155 -18.31 8.42 -16.58
CA ASN A 155 -18.93 9.38 -15.66
C ASN A 155 -19.27 8.86 -14.24
N LYS A 156 -18.71 7.72 -13.83
CA LYS A 156 -18.79 7.20 -12.47
C LYS A 156 -17.41 7.16 -11.81
N PRO A 157 -17.34 7.29 -10.47
CA PRO A 157 -16.10 7.01 -9.77
C PRO A 157 -15.62 5.58 -10.06
N VAL A 158 -14.31 5.39 -10.14
CA VAL A 158 -13.68 4.09 -10.39
C VAL A 158 -12.44 3.94 -9.53
N PHE A 159 -12.19 2.73 -9.07
CA PHE A 159 -10.97 2.30 -8.39
C PHE A 159 -10.07 1.59 -9.41
N LEU A 160 -8.84 2.07 -9.55
CA LEU A 160 -7.88 1.50 -10.49
C LEU A 160 -7.05 0.42 -9.81
N TYR A 161 -6.65 -0.59 -10.57
CA TYR A 161 -5.78 -1.65 -10.07
C TYR A 161 -4.86 -2.14 -11.17
N ASP A 162 -3.67 -2.55 -10.77
CA ASP A 162 -2.72 -3.26 -11.60
C ASP A 162 -1.73 -3.99 -10.68
N TYR A 163 -0.56 -4.35 -11.20
CA TYR A 163 0.54 -4.95 -10.47
C TYR A 163 1.80 -4.10 -10.60
N PHE A 164 2.59 -4.01 -9.53
CA PHE A 164 3.90 -3.37 -9.58
C PHE A 164 4.90 -4.27 -10.32
N SER A 165 5.91 -3.67 -10.96
CA SER A 165 6.91 -4.36 -11.78
C SER A 165 6.30 -5.37 -12.77
N LYS A 166 5.14 -5.04 -13.35
CA LYS A 166 4.41 -5.92 -14.26
C LYS A 166 5.24 -6.22 -15.51
N THR A 167 5.83 -7.42 -15.59
CA THR A 167 6.62 -7.97 -16.72
C THR A 167 7.38 -6.87 -17.49
N VAL A 168 8.36 -6.28 -16.79
CA VAL A 168 9.22 -5.22 -17.32
C VAL A 168 9.96 -5.76 -18.55
N GLY A 169 9.98 -4.99 -19.63
CA GLY A 169 10.52 -5.44 -20.92
C GLY A 169 9.47 -5.79 -21.95
N GLN A 170 8.22 -6.04 -21.54
CA GLN A 170 7.12 -6.25 -22.48
C GLN A 170 6.52 -4.91 -22.97
N PRO A 171 6.17 -4.78 -24.26
CA PRO A 171 5.50 -3.58 -24.77
C PRO A 171 4.18 -3.31 -24.05
N LEU A 172 3.90 -2.05 -23.69
CA LEU A 172 2.65 -1.69 -23.00
C LEU A 172 1.39 -1.96 -23.85
N THR A 173 1.56 -2.08 -25.17
CA THR A 173 0.48 -2.45 -26.10
C THR A 173 0.23 -3.96 -26.17
N ASN A 174 0.99 -4.78 -25.44
CA ASN A 174 0.79 -6.23 -25.41
C ASN A 174 -0.48 -6.56 -24.64
N THR A 175 -1.55 -6.92 -25.36
CA THR A 175 -2.87 -7.21 -24.76
C THR A 175 -2.91 -8.48 -23.93
N SER A 176 -1.89 -9.34 -24.00
CA SER A 176 -1.76 -10.48 -23.08
C SER A 176 -1.37 -10.03 -21.66
N VAL A 177 -0.78 -8.84 -21.52
CA VAL A 177 -0.32 -8.28 -20.24
C VAL A 177 -1.19 -7.11 -19.78
N TYR A 178 -1.50 -6.19 -20.70
CA TYR A 178 -2.25 -4.95 -20.40
C TYR A 178 -3.69 -5.13 -20.88
N ASN A 179 -4.56 -5.56 -19.98
CA ASN A 179 -5.96 -5.90 -20.28
C ASN A 179 -6.87 -5.72 -19.05
N ASN A 180 -8.16 -6.03 -19.19
CA ASN A 180 -9.14 -5.89 -18.10
C ASN A 180 -8.99 -6.90 -16.96
N HIS A 181 -8.14 -7.92 -17.11
CA HIS A 181 -7.93 -8.96 -16.11
C HIS A 181 -6.73 -8.63 -15.23
N LEU A 182 -5.60 -8.26 -15.84
CA LEU A 182 -4.38 -7.87 -15.11
C LEU A 182 -4.29 -6.37 -14.78
N GLY A 183 -5.22 -5.55 -15.28
CA GLY A 183 -5.07 -4.10 -15.30
C GLY A 183 -4.31 -3.63 -16.55
N ALA A 184 -4.51 -2.38 -16.91
CA ALA A 184 -3.89 -1.78 -18.09
C ALA A 184 -3.39 -0.36 -17.82
N ILE A 185 -2.72 -0.18 -16.67
CA ILE A 185 -2.03 1.06 -16.28
C ILE A 185 -0.66 1.08 -16.97
N TYR A 186 -0.36 2.18 -17.67
CA TYR A 186 0.92 2.35 -18.36
C TYR A 186 1.98 2.98 -17.45
N HIS A 187 3.24 2.63 -17.71
CA HIS A 187 4.42 3.08 -16.98
C HIS A 187 5.66 3.01 -17.86
N GLY A 188 6.81 3.50 -17.41
CA GLY A 188 8.05 3.50 -18.20
C GLY A 188 8.71 2.13 -18.45
N GLY A 189 8.11 1.02 -17.99
CA GLY A 189 8.73 -0.33 -17.94
C GLY A 189 8.63 -1.15 -19.21
N SER A 190 8.46 -0.52 -20.38
CA SER A 190 8.28 -1.21 -21.66
C SER A 190 9.53 -1.85 -22.24
N THR A 191 10.68 -1.66 -21.61
CA THR A 191 11.99 -2.19 -21.98
C THR A 191 12.75 -2.56 -20.71
N LEU A 192 13.65 -3.54 -20.81
CA LEU A 192 14.56 -3.87 -19.72
C LEU A 192 15.54 -2.74 -19.48
N TYR A 193 15.89 -2.53 -18.22
CA TYR A 193 16.81 -1.48 -17.79
C TYR A 193 18.20 -2.03 -17.52
N GLU A 194 19.21 -1.17 -17.66
CA GLU A 194 20.55 -1.46 -17.13
C GLU A 194 20.51 -1.57 -15.60
N VAL A 195 21.41 -2.38 -15.05
CA VAL A 195 21.59 -2.52 -13.60
C VAL A 195 21.80 -1.13 -12.97
N ASN A 196 21.08 -0.85 -11.87
CA ASN A 196 21.03 0.44 -11.17
C ASN A 196 20.29 1.59 -11.87
N GLN A 197 19.70 1.37 -13.06
CA GLN A 197 18.96 2.38 -13.84
C GLN A 197 17.46 2.02 -13.99
N ASP A 198 16.90 1.31 -13.02
CA ASP A 198 15.66 0.50 -13.12
C ASP A 198 14.33 1.25 -13.38
N ARG A 199 14.30 2.51 -13.82
CA ARG A 199 13.08 3.13 -14.37
C ARG A 199 13.44 4.15 -15.45
N ALA A 200 12.47 4.46 -16.31
CA ALA A 200 12.64 5.42 -17.40
C ALA A 200 13.15 6.82 -16.98
N ILE A 201 12.78 7.31 -15.78
CA ILE A 201 13.28 8.58 -15.25
C ILE A 201 14.33 8.29 -14.19
N ASN A 202 15.61 8.48 -14.54
CA ASN A 202 16.74 8.26 -13.66
C ASN A 202 17.89 9.24 -13.99
N PRO A 203 18.87 9.45 -13.08
CA PRO A 203 19.97 10.40 -13.29
C PRO A 203 20.91 10.09 -14.47
N PHE A 204 20.95 8.85 -14.94
CA PHE A 204 21.88 8.39 -15.97
C PHE A 204 21.46 8.77 -17.39
N ILE A 205 20.33 9.48 -17.55
CA ILE A 205 19.92 10.11 -18.81
C ILE A 205 20.68 11.43 -19.09
N LEU A 206 21.35 11.99 -18.08
CA LEU A 206 22.08 13.26 -18.16
C LEU A 206 23.59 13.01 -18.31
N ASN A 207 24.17 13.58 -19.37
CA ASN A 207 25.60 13.56 -19.63
C ASN A 207 26.35 14.63 -18.84
N GLU A 208 27.66 14.46 -18.69
CA GLU A 208 28.54 15.40 -17.96
C GLU A 208 28.52 16.82 -18.56
N ASP A 209 28.33 16.95 -19.87
CA ASP A 209 28.25 18.23 -20.58
C ASP A 209 26.88 18.92 -20.48
N GLY A 210 25.93 18.34 -19.73
CA GLY A 210 24.57 18.82 -19.57
C GLY A 210 23.62 18.45 -20.71
N THR A 211 24.07 17.68 -21.70
CA THR A 211 23.19 17.13 -22.74
C THR A 211 22.47 15.87 -22.26
N PHE A 212 21.40 15.46 -22.94
CA PHE A 212 20.66 14.23 -22.63
C PHE A 212 21.02 13.11 -23.60
N ASP A 213 21.20 11.90 -23.09
CA ASP A 213 21.33 10.69 -23.87
C ASP A 213 20.03 10.41 -24.64
N GLN A 214 20.09 10.51 -25.97
CA GLN A 214 18.90 10.39 -26.82
C GLN A 214 18.32 8.98 -26.86
N GLU A 215 19.13 7.94 -26.68
CA GLU A 215 18.63 6.57 -26.63
C GLU A 215 17.94 6.30 -25.30
N LYS A 216 18.51 6.76 -24.18
CA LYS A 216 17.86 6.61 -22.87
C LYS A 216 16.58 7.45 -22.75
N LEU A 217 16.49 8.59 -23.43
CA LEU A 217 15.23 9.36 -23.48
C LEU A 217 14.08 8.59 -24.15
N LYS A 218 14.35 7.60 -25.01
CA LYS A 218 13.31 6.76 -25.62
C LYS A 218 12.51 5.97 -24.59
N LEU A 219 13.11 5.64 -23.45
CA LEU A 219 12.42 5.04 -22.30
C LEU A 219 11.22 5.88 -21.82
N ILE A 220 11.24 7.19 -22.07
CA ILE A 220 10.16 8.12 -21.75
C ILE A 220 9.32 8.45 -22.99
N THR A 221 9.95 8.67 -24.15
CA THR A 221 9.24 9.17 -25.34
C THR A 221 8.43 8.11 -26.07
N ASP A 222 8.85 6.85 -25.99
CA ASP A 222 8.23 5.74 -26.74
C ASP A 222 7.05 5.12 -25.97
N ILE A 223 6.78 5.58 -24.75
CA ILE A 223 5.60 5.18 -23.99
C ILE A 223 4.35 5.62 -24.76
N PRO A 224 3.47 4.68 -25.15
CA PRO A 224 2.28 5.02 -25.92
C PRO A 224 1.30 5.87 -25.11
N ASP A 225 0.76 6.91 -25.74
CA ASP A 225 -0.16 7.86 -25.10
C ASP A 225 -1.63 7.42 -25.18
N THR A 226 -1.92 6.15 -24.88
CA THR A 226 -3.26 5.58 -25.06
C THR A 226 -4.01 5.31 -23.76
N ASN A 227 -3.31 4.97 -22.67
CA ASN A 227 -3.90 4.56 -21.41
C ASN A 227 -3.47 5.45 -20.25
N VAL A 228 -4.31 5.51 -19.23
CA VAL A 228 -3.97 6.03 -17.91
C VAL A 228 -2.66 5.40 -17.41
N GLY A 229 -1.82 6.18 -16.75
CA GLY A 229 -0.55 5.69 -16.24
C GLY A 229 0.10 6.59 -15.20
N PHE A 230 1.26 6.16 -14.72
CA PHE A 230 2.13 6.93 -13.84
C PHE A 230 3.60 6.85 -14.31
N MET A 231 4.41 7.77 -13.80
CA MET A 231 5.86 7.71 -13.91
C MET A 231 6.49 7.67 -12.52
N ILE A 232 7.69 7.11 -12.38
CA ILE A 232 8.41 7.04 -11.10
C ILE A 232 9.85 7.53 -11.30
N LEU A 233 10.32 8.32 -10.34
CA LEU A 233 11.71 8.76 -10.27
C LEU A 233 12.55 7.68 -9.59
N TRP A 234 13.59 7.21 -10.27
CA TRP A 234 14.49 6.19 -9.74
C TRP A 234 15.71 6.82 -9.08
N ASN A 235 15.70 6.87 -7.74
CA ASN A 235 16.65 7.65 -6.95
C ASN A 235 17.86 6.84 -6.44
N MET A 236 18.07 5.62 -6.95
CA MET A 236 19.03 4.66 -6.40
C MET A 236 20.51 5.00 -6.59
N GLY A 237 20.85 5.93 -7.48
CA GLY A 237 22.25 6.23 -7.78
C GLY A 237 22.42 7.46 -8.68
N MET A 238 23.69 7.82 -8.90
CA MET A 238 24.12 8.95 -9.72
C MET A 238 25.16 8.48 -10.75
N PRO A 239 25.31 9.16 -11.89
CA PRO A 239 26.33 8.82 -12.87
C PRO A 239 27.74 9.07 -12.33
N ASP A 240 28.72 8.28 -12.80
CA ASP A 240 30.12 8.34 -12.34
C ASP A 240 30.73 9.74 -12.42
N TRP A 241 30.36 10.54 -13.43
CA TRP A 241 30.86 11.89 -13.59
C TRP A 241 30.43 12.79 -12.43
N ALA A 242 29.22 12.58 -11.88
CA ALA A 242 28.73 13.34 -10.73
C ALA A 242 29.54 12.99 -9.47
N HIS A 243 29.81 11.70 -9.24
CA HIS A 243 30.67 11.25 -8.15
C HIS A 243 32.12 11.76 -8.27
N LYS A 244 32.67 11.83 -9.49
CA LYS A 244 34.01 12.42 -9.71
C LYS A 244 34.02 13.92 -9.45
N LYS A 245 32.94 14.62 -9.78
CA LYS A 245 32.79 16.06 -9.58
C LYS A 245 32.64 16.42 -8.11
N ASP A 246 31.85 15.65 -7.36
CA ASP A 246 31.66 15.84 -5.93
C ASP A 246 31.56 14.48 -5.19
N PRO A 247 32.68 14.01 -4.61
CA PRO A 247 32.71 12.73 -3.89
C PRO A 247 31.78 12.68 -2.66
N GLU A 248 31.41 13.81 -2.06
CA GLU A 248 30.51 13.85 -0.89
C GLU A 248 29.08 13.42 -1.23
N LEU A 249 28.74 13.26 -2.52
CA LEU A 249 27.50 12.60 -2.94
C LEU A 249 27.29 11.24 -2.28
N ALA A 250 28.37 10.51 -1.96
CA ALA A 250 28.29 9.19 -1.34
C ALA A 250 28.08 9.23 0.19
N ASP A 251 28.31 10.38 0.83
CA ASP A 251 27.98 10.59 2.23
C ASP A 251 26.49 10.94 2.36
N GLY A 252 25.87 10.81 3.54
CA GLY A 252 24.46 11.22 3.75
C GLY A 252 23.38 10.49 2.93
N ARG A 253 23.78 9.47 2.15
CA ARG A 253 22.91 8.65 1.30
C ARG A 253 22.02 7.70 2.09
N SER A 254 21.09 7.05 1.39
CA SER A 254 20.30 5.92 1.87
C SER A 254 20.26 4.74 0.90
N LEU A 255 19.54 3.68 1.29
CA LEU A 255 19.30 2.51 0.45
C LEU A 255 18.55 2.88 -0.83
N PHE A 256 17.39 3.55 -0.71
CA PHE A 256 16.55 3.91 -1.85
C PHE A 256 16.77 5.33 -2.40
N THR A 257 17.65 6.10 -1.78
CA THR A 257 18.18 7.37 -2.32
C THR A 257 19.70 7.34 -2.24
N GLY A 258 20.36 6.88 -3.30
CA GLY A 258 21.77 6.50 -3.31
C GLY A 258 22.78 7.64 -3.26
N PHE A 259 22.36 8.84 -2.85
CA PHE A 259 23.17 10.05 -2.80
C PHE A 259 22.70 10.97 -1.66
N ASP A 260 23.53 11.96 -1.30
CA ASP A 260 23.12 13.04 -0.39
C ASP A 260 22.11 14.00 -1.04
N ILE A 261 20.90 14.10 -0.48
CA ILE A 261 19.84 15.03 -0.92
C ILE A 261 20.16 16.51 -0.67
N ASP A 262 21.15 16.79 0.18
CA ASP A 262 21.63 18.16 0.46
C ASP A 262 22.77 18.60 -0.45
N ASN A 263 23.33 17.68 -1.24
CA ASN A 263 24.44 17.98 -2.15
C ASN A 263 23.99 18.85 -3.35
N PRO A 264 24.66 19.98 -3.64
CA PRO A 264 24.31 20.85 -4.76
C PRO A 264 24.41 20.17 -6.14
N THR A 265 25.36 19.26 -6.34
CA THR A 265 25.49 18.48 -7.58
C THR A 265 24.30 17.56 -7.76
N ALA A 266 23.83 16.89 -6.69
CA ALA A 266 22.63 16.06 -6.76
C ALA A 266 21.40 16.88 -7.15
N ARG A 267 21.23 18.06 -6.53
CA ARG A 267 20.13 18.98 -6.84
C ARG A 267 20.19 19.47 -8.29
N GLN A 268 21.37 19.83 -8.80
CA GLN A 268 21.49 20.25 -10.19
C GLN A 268 21.11 19.13 -11.17
N VAL A 269 21.63 17.91 -10.96
CA VAL A 269 21.31 16.75 -11.80
C VAL A 269 19.81 16.48 -11.81
N TRP A 270 19.18 16.42 -10.63
CA TRP A 270 17.75 16.14 -10.54
C TRP A 270 16.88 17.26 -11.08
N SER A 271 17.29 18.53 -10.94
CA SER A 271 16.63 19.66 -11.59
C SER A 271 16.54 19.45 -13.09
N ASP A 272 17.66 19.15 -13.74
CA ASP A 272 17.71 19.00 -15.20
C ASP A 272 16.91 17.76 -15.66
N VAL A 273 17.09 16.62 -14.98
CA VAL A 273 16.40 15.36 -15.26
C VAL A 273 14.89 15.49 -15.13
N ILE A 274 14.39 16.02 -14.01
CA ILE A 274 12.95 16.08 -13.76
C ILE A 274 12.26 17.14 -14.62
N GLN A 275 12.92 18.26 -14.90
CA GLN A 275 12.42 19.26 -15.85
C GLN A 275 12.32 18.68 -17.26
N LYS A 276 13.33 17.91 -17.70
CA LYS A 276 13.29 17.23 -19.00
C LYS A 276 12.16 16.22 -19.06
N ALA A 277 12.04 15.35 -18.06
CA ALA A 277 10.96 14.38 -17.98
C ALA A 277 9.57 15.06 -18.02
N GLY A 278 9.37 16.11 -17.22
CA GLY A 278 8.15 16.92 -17.21
C GLY A 278 7.83 17.51 -18.58
N SER A 279 8.83 18.05 -19.29
CA SER A 279 8.64 18.61 -20.63
C SER A 279 8.21 17.56 -21.68
N LEU A 280 8.74 16.34 -21.58
CA LEU A 280 8.48 15.24 -22.53
C LEU A 280 7.13 14.57 -22.32
N THR A 281 6.53 14.74 -21.14
CA THR A 281 5.34 13.99 -20.71
C THR A 281 4.14 14.88 -20.38
N LYS A 282 4.30 16.21 -20.47
CA LYS A 282 3.21 17.18 -20.29
C LYS A 282 1.99 16.84 -21.16
N GLY A 283 0.85 16.67 -20.50
CA GLY A 283 -0.43 16.37 -21.15
C GLY A 283 -0.61 14.93 -21.61
N LYS A 284 0.36 14.03 -21.37
CA LYS A 284 0.26 12.61 -21.71
C LYS A 284 -0.55 11.83 -20.66
N LYS A 285 -1.33 10.87 -21.12
CA LYS A 285 -2.15 9.94 -20.30
C LYS A 285 -1.33 9.12 -19.32
N VAL A 286 -0.09 8.77 -19.67
CA VAL A 286 0.85 8.05 -18.77
C VAL A 286 1.22 8.85 -17.50
N THR A 287 0.81 10.12 -17.40
CA THR A 287 1.03 10.93 -16.19
C THR A 287 -0.26 11.30 -15.46
N GLN A 288 -1.40 10.70 -15.84
CA GLN A 288 -2.70 10.95 -15.21
C GLN A 288 -2.79 10.44 -13.76
N MET A 289 -1.99 9.45 -13.37
CA MET A 289 -1.82 9.04 -11.97
C MET A 289 -0.59 9.70 -11.32
N GLY A 290 -0.03 10.72 -11.97
CA GLY A 290 1.06 11.53 -11.47
C GLY A 290 2.46 10.91 -11.57
N TYR A 291 3.39 11.57 -10.88
CA TYR A 291 4.79 11.17 -10.73
C TYR A 291 5.04 10.72 -9.29
N VAL A 292 5.45 9.47 -9.12
CA VAL A 292 5.95 8.95 -7.85
C VAL A 292 7.38 9.46 -7.66
N LEU A 293 7.58 10.39 -6.73
CA LEU A 293 8.83 11.15 -6.58
C LEU A 293 9.99 10.34 -5.97
N SER A 294 9.68 9.22 -5.31
CA SER A 294 10.68 8.27 -4.82
C SER A 294 10.03 6.93 -4.50
N ASN A 295 10.80 5.85 -4.67
CA ASN A 295 10.50 4.53 -4.13
C ASN A 295 10.96 4.47 -2.67
N GLU A 296 10.06 4.14 -1.74
CA GLU A 296 10.38 3.83 -0.32
C GLU A 296 11.47 4.74 0.31
N PRO A 297 11.35 6.08 0.28
CA PRO A 297 12.42 6.93 0.80
C PRO A 297 12.55 6.80 2.32
N HIS A 298 13.79 6.78 2.81
CA HIS A 298 14.14 6.86 4.22
C HIS A 298 15.64 7.18 4.39
N TRP A 299 16.01 7.69 5.55
CA TRP A 299 17.38 8.01 5.98
C TRP A 299 17.59 7.63 7.45
N PHE A 300 17.41 6.35 7.77
CA PHE A 300 17.63 5.80 9.11
C PHE A 300 19.03 6.10 9.60
N SER A 301 19.11 6.95 10.62
CA SER A 301 20.37 7.50 11.10
C SER A 301 20.80 6.93 12.45
N GLU A 302 20.35 5.73 12.83
CA GLU A 302 20.64 5.12 14.14
C GLU A 302 21.79 4.12 14.09
N LYS A 303 22.61 4.06 15.16
CA LYS A 303 23.65 3.03 15.29
C LYS A 303 23.01 1.63 15.23
N ASN A 304 23.70 0.72 14.54
CA ASN A 304 23.31 -0.68 14.38
C ASN A 304 21.96 -0.90 13.68
N HIS A 305 21.45 0.08 12.93
CA HIS A 305 20.29 -0.15 12.07
C HIS A 305 20.66 -1.07 10.90
N TRP A 306 19.73 -1.92 10.45
CA TRP A 306 20.02 -2.94 9.43
C TRP A 306 20.40 -2.36 8.07
N THR A 307 19.96 -1.13 7.77
CA THR A 307 20.28 -0.41 6.52
C THR A 307 21.72 0.07 6.46
N ALA A 308 22.47 0.08 7.58
CA ALA A 308 23.88 0.46 7.59
C ALA A 308 24.75 -0.43 6.68
N ARG A 309 24.33 -1.70 6.44
CA ARG A 309 25.00 -2.60 5.48
C ARG A 309 24.92 -2.13 4.03
N PHE A 310 24.03 -1.17 3.74
CA PHE A 310 23.88 -0.51 2.45
C PHE A 310 24.41 0.93 2.47
N ASN A 311 25.27 1.27 3.45
CA ASN A 311 25.90 2.58 3.64
C ASN A 311 24.90 3.73 3.91
N GLU A 312 23.70 3.41 4.37
CA GLU A 312 22.71 4.42 4.73
C GLU A 312 23.14 5.18 5.98
N MET A 313 23.24 6.52 5.86
CA MET A 313 23.56 7.45 6.94
C MET A 313 24.73 7.01 7.85
N THR A 314 25.74 6.33 7.28
CA THR A 314 26.94 5.93 8.02
C THR A 314 27.94 7.06 8.21
N LYS A 315 27.77 8.15 7.45
CA LYS A 315 28.56 9.38 7.50
C LYS A 315 27.70 10.54 6.98
N LEU A 316 27.94 11.77 7.47
CA LEU A 316 27.36 12.99 6.92
C LEU A 316 28.31 13.65 5.93
N SER A 317 27.74 14.27 4.90
CA SER A 317 28.44 15.26 4.09
C SER A 317 28.59 16.57 4.87
N SER A 318 29.53 17.40 4.46
CA SER A 318 29.67 18.77 4.93
C SER A 318 28.43 19.61 4.60
N TYR A 319 27.74 19.34 3.48
CA TYR A 319 26.50 20.02 3.10
C TYR A 319 25.36 19.73 4.09
N THR A 320 25.13 18.47 4.42
CA THR A 320 24.12 18.07 5.41
C THR A 320 24.44 18.66 6.78
N LEU A 321 25.71 18.62 7.20
CA LEU A 321 26.13 19.19 8.50
C LEU A 321 25.92 20.70 8.55
N ASN A 322 26.29 21.43 7.49
CA ASN A 322 26.12 22.88 7.45
C ASN A 322 24.64 23.30 7.44
N LYS A 323 23.79 22.61 6.68
CA LYS A 323 22.34 22.84 6.74
C LYS A 323 21.75 22.52 8.12
N PHE A 324 22.26 21.49 8.81
CA PHE A 324 21.85 21.21 10.18
C PHE A 324 22.22 22.34 11.13
N ARG A 325 23.43 22.90 11.01
CA ARG A 325 23.88 24.07 11.79
C ARG A 325 23.00 25.29 11.55
N GLU A 326 22.60 25.54 10.31
CA GLU A 326 21.65 26.60 9.96
C GLU A 326 20.25 26.35 10.55
N TRP A 327 19.78 25.11 10.51
CA TRP A 327 18.51 24.71 11.11
C TRP A 327 18.52 24.93 12.63
N LEU A 328 19.60 24.53 13.31
CA LEU A 328 19.79 24.75 14.75
C LEU A 328 19.84 26.24 15.08
N ALA A 329 20.56 27.05 14.31
CA ALA A 329 20.60 28.49 14.49
C ALA A 329 19.19 29.11 14.43
N LYS A 330 18.33 28.62 13.53
CA LYS A 330 16.91 29.05 13.47
C LYS A 330 16.10 28.52 14.64
N LYS A 331 16.20 27.24 14.98
CA LYS A 331 15.47 26.58 16.07
C LYS A 331 15.71 27.26 17.43
N TYR A 332 16.95 27.69 17.65
CA TYR A 332 17.40 28.34 18.89
C TYR A 332 17.47 29.88 18.76
N ASN A 333 16.87 30.48 17.73
CA ASN A 333 16.86 31.94 17.50
C ASN A 333 18.25 32.61 17.55
N GLY A 334 19.31 31.90 17.18
CA GLY A 334 20.69 32.39 17.25
C GLY A 334 21.32 32.33 18.64
N GLU A 335 20.65 31.77 19.64
CA GLU A 335 21.14 31.65 21.02
C GLU A 335 21.90 30.34 21.23
N ILE A 336 23.22 30.35 20.97
CA ILE A 336 24.07 29.16 21.14
C ILE A 336 24.10 28.64 22.58
N ASP A 337 23.98 29.52 23.57
CA ASP A 337 23.93 29.16 24.99
C ASP A 337 22.71 28.31 25.34
N GLU A 338 21.57 28.53 24.66
CA GLU A 338 20.38 27.71 24.87
C GLU A 338 20.57 26.29 24.30
N LEU A 339 21.18 26.17 23.11
CA LEU A 339 21.56 24.88 22.55
C LEU A 339 22.54 24.16 23.47
N ASN A 340 23.60 24.83 23.90
CA ASN A 340 24.62 24.26 24.79
C ASN A 340 24.01 23.76 26.11
N LYS A 341 23.04 24.50 26.67
CA LYS A 341 22.30 24.08 27.84
C LYS A 341 21.44 22.83 27.58
N ASN A 342 20.76 22.76 26.44
CA ASN A 342 19.90 21.61 26.10
C ASN A 342 20.73 20.36 25.75
N TRP A 343 21.84 20.52 25.03
CA TRP A 343 22.68 19.43 24.54
C TRP A 343 23.76 19.00 25.54
N ILE A 344 23.97 19.79 26.61
CA ILE A 344 25.07 19.61 27.56
C ILE A 344 26.41 19.64 26.81
N SER A 345 26.63 20.74 26.09
CA SER A 345 27.80 21.01 25.25
C SER A 345 28.36 22.40 25.53
N ASP A 346 29.47 22.74 24.86
CA ASP A 346 30.22 23.99 25.02
C ASP A 346 30.68 24.56 23.66
N PHE A 347 29.84 24.45 22.63
CA PHE A 347 30.12 25.00 21.30
C PHE A 347 30.24 26.53 21.35
N GLU A 348 31.26 27.08 20.68
CA GLU A 348 31.51 28.53 20.63
C GLU A 348 30.43 29.27 19.83
N ASN A 349 29.94 28.64 18.76
CA ASN A 349 28.92 29.16 17.85
C ASN A 349 28.30 28.00 17.04
N PHE A 350 27.21 28.24 16.32
CA PHE A 350 26.56 27.21 15.50
C PHE A 350 27.47 26.60 14.42
N GLY A 351 28.46 27.35 13.90
CA GLY A 351 29.43 26.83 12.93
C GLY A 351 30.37 25.77 13.52
N SER A 352 30.52 25.73 14.84
CA SER A 352 31.33 24.74 15.57
C SER A 352 30.55 23.51 16.05
N VAL A 353 29.22 23.48 15.84
CA VAL A 353 28.38 22.35 16.28
C VAL A 353 28.77 21.09 15.52
N GLU A 354 29.03 20.01 16.26
CA GLU A 354 29.29 18.68 15.73
C GLU A 354 28.22 17.70 16.24
N ILE A 355 27.92 16.70 15.42
CA ILE A 355 27.01 15.61 15.79
C ILE A 355 27.54 14.29 15.22
N GLU A 356 27.51 13.24 16.04
CA GLU A 356 27.83 11.89 15.58
C GLU A 356 26.60 11.26 14.93
N ILE A 357 26.69 10.98 13.63
CA ILE A 357 25.73 10.18 12.87
C ILE A 357 26.48 8.98 12.27
N PRO A 358 26.00 7.74 12.47
CA PRO A 358 24.71 7.36 13.07
C PRO A 358 24.63 7.64 14.59
N ILE A 359 23.49 8.17 15.05
CA ILE A 359 23.25 8.54 16.45
C ILE A 359 22.91 7.32 17.30
N ASP A 360 23.38 7.31 18.55
CA ASP A 360 23.09 6.24 19.50
C ASP A 360 21.63 6.29 19.98
N LYS A 361 20.93 5.15 19.91
CA LYS A 361 19.52 5.00 20.35
C LYS A 361 19.33 5.34 21.84
N ILE A 362 20.39 5.29 22.66
CA ILE A 362 20.33 5.72 24.06
C ILE A 362 20.02 7.22 24.22
N LYS A 363 20.27 8.03 23.19
CA LYS A 363 19.97 9.47 23.17
C LYS A 363 18.48 9.75 22.95
N ARG A 364 17.66 8.76 22.60
CA ARG A 364 16.21 8.95 22.43
C ARG A 364 15.56 9.55 23.68
N GLY A 365 14.78 10.61 23.48
CA GLY A 365 14.16 11.39 24.55
C GLY A 365 15.03 12.53 25.09
N THR A 366 16.21 12.77 24.51
CA THR A 366 17.07 13.93 24.83
C THR A 366 16.98 15.00 23.72
N PRO A 367 17.31 16.28 24.01
CA PRO A 367 17.23 17.35 23.02
C PRO A 367 18.01 17.11 21.72
N ILE A 368 19.24 16.59 21.80
CA ILE A 368 20.05 16.29 20.60
C ILE A 368 19.39 15.27 19.67
N TRP A 369 18.69 14.27 20.23
CA TRP A 369 17.94 13.30 19.44
C TRP A 369 16.73 13.94 18.78
N TYR A 370 15.98 14.74 19.54
CA TYR A 370 14.80 15.44 19.02
C TYR A 370 15.18 16.37 17.86
N ASP A 371 16.17 17.23 18.08
CA ASP A 371 16.64 18.20 17.09
C ASP A 371 17.12 17.51 15.80
N TRP A 372 17.89 16.42 15.93
CA TRP A 372 18.33 15.66 14.75
C TRP A 372 17.18 14.99 14.00
N CYS A 373 16.27 14.28 14.69
CA CYS A 373 15.16 13.61 14.02
C CYS A 373 14.24 14.62 13.32
N ARG A 374 13.96 15.76 13.97
CA ARG A 374 13.15 16.82 13.38
C ARG A 374 13.85 17.46 12.17
N TYR A 375 15.14 17.75 12.25
CA TYR A 375 15.90 18.21 11.10
C TYR A 375 15.93 17.19 9.95
N ASN A 376 16.10 15.90 10.24
CA ASN A 376 16.13 14.85 9.22
C ASN A 376 14.78 14.73 8.48
N MET A 377 13.67 15.00 9.17
CA MET A 377 12.35 15.18 8.55
C MET A 377 12.28 16.45 7.71
N ASP A 378 12.69 17.60 8.25
CA ASP A 378 12.61 18.89 7.55
C ASP A 378 13.46 18.92 6.26
N ARG A 379 14.64 18.28 6.26
CA ARG A 379 15.49 18.21 5.05
C ARG A 379 14.91 17.29 3.96
N SER A 380 14.17 16.24 4.34
CA SER A 380 13.48 15.39 3.36
C SER A 380 12.26 16.11 2.76
N ILE A 381 11.52 16.87 3.58
CA ILE A 381 10.45 17.75 3.11
C ILE A 381 11.02 18.77 2.12
N ASP A 382 12.16 19.40 2.42
CA ASP A 382 12.84 20.32 1.50
C ASP A 382 13.23 19.64 0.18
N TRP A 383 13.76 18.42 0.24
CA TRP A 383 14.09 17.64 -0.95
C TRP A 383 12.87 17.35 -1.84
N PHE A 384 11.77 16.86 -1.28
CA PHE A 384 10.57 16.57 -2.06
C PHE A 384 9.88 17.84 -2.56
N THR A 385 9.91 18.92 -1.78
CA THR A 385 9.45 20.24 -2.22
C THR A 385 10.26 20.72 -3.41
N PHE A 386 11.58 20.57 -3.34
CA PHE A 386 12.48 20.87 -4.47
C PHE A 386 12.11 20.07 -5.72
N LEU A 387 11.98 18.75 -5.63
CA LEU A 387 11.61 17.90 -6.78
C LEU A 387 10.28 18.33 -7.40
N GLN A 388 9.23 18.49 -6.59
CA GLN A 388 7.91 18.90 -7.08
C GLN A 388 7.97 20.27 -7.77
N ASN A 389 8.69 21.23 -7.19
CA ASN A 389 8.85 22.56 -7.78
C ASN A 389 9.59 22.51 -9.12
N GLN A 390 10.67 21.73 -9.22
CA GLN A 390 11.41 21.58 -10.47
C GLN A 390 10.56 20.92 -11.55
N LEU A 391 9.79 19.88 -11.22
CA LEU A 391 8.86 19.24 -12.16
C LEU A 391 7.85 20.25 -12.71
N ARG A 392 7.28 21.08 -11.83
CA ARG A 392 6.22 22.05 -12.18
C ARG A 392 6.72 23.26 -12.96
N ILE A 393 8.02 23.47 -13.10
CA ILE A 393 8.57 24.46 -14.04
C ILE A 393 8.19 24.10 -15.49
N THR A 394 8.27 22.82 -15.86
CA THR A 394 8.00 22.36 -17.22
C THR A 394 6.64 21.67 -17.37
N ASN A 395 6.10 21.10 -16.29
CA ASN A 395 4.76 20.50 -16.25
C ASN A 395 3.96 21.04 -15.03
N PRO A 396 3.40 22.27 -15.10
CA PRO A 396 2.77 22.94 -13.96
C PRO A 396 1.60 22.18 -13.31
N ASP A 397 0.87 21.41 -14.11
CA ASP A 397 -0.30 20.64 -13.67
C ASP A 397 0.06 19.20 -13.28
N ALA A 398 1.35 18.88 -13.19
CA ALA A 398 1.80 17.54 -12.83
C ALA A 398 1.36 17.16 -11.41
N ASP A 399 0.63 16.05 -11.33
CA ASP A 399 0.34 15.40 -10.07
C ASP A 399 1.57 14.67 -9.54
N THR A 400 1.71 14.62 -8.23
CA THR A 400 2.83 13.94 -7.57
C THR A 400 2.34 13.11 -6.40
N SER A 401 3.01 12.00 -6.13
CA SER A 401 2.91 11.21 -4.91
C SER A 401 4.31 10.76 -4.47
N ILE A 402 4.44 10.17 -3.29
CA ILE A 402 5.68 9.52 -2.83
C ILE A 402 5.29 8.13 -2.36
N LYS A 403 6.05 7.09 -2.69
CA LYS A 403 5.80 5.74 -2.18
C LYS A 403 6.36 5.63 -0.76
N ILE A 404 5.64 6.18 0.23
CA ILE A 404 6.04 6.16 1.64
C ILE A 404 5.64 4.83 2.28
N MET A 405 6.56 4.17 2.98
CA MET A 405 6.24 3.02 3.82
C MET A 405 5.42 3.47 5.04
N PRO A 406 4.16 3.04 5.20
CA PRO A 406 3.32 3.49 6.31
C PRO A 406 3.83 3.07 7.69
N ASN A 407 4.65 2.01 7.76
CA ASN A 407 5.28 1.60 9.00
C ASN A 407 6.22 2.67 9.60
N MET A 408 6.71 3.64 8.81
CA MET A 408 7.45 4.81 9.31
C MET A 408 6.59 5.71 10.20
N PHE A 409 5.26 5.62 10.08
CA PHE A 409 4.31 6.27 10.96
C PHE A 409 3.80 5.33 12.04
N THR A 410 3.37 4.12 11.69
CA THR A 410 2.69 3.21 12.64
C THR A 410 3.64 2.50 13.61
N GLU A 411 4.91 2.29 13.25
CA GLU A 411 5.92 1.82 14.19
C GLU A 411 6.50 2.97 15.02
N ASN A 412 7.37 2.64 15.97
CA ASN A 412 7.93 3.64 16.90
C ASN A 412 9.26 4.26 16.45
N ALA A 413 9.90 3.84 15.37
CA ALA A 413 11.15 4.48 14.94
C ALA A 413 10.86 5.88 14.35
N ARG A 414 11.75 6.86 14.54
CA ARG A 414 11.60 8.24 14.00
C ARG A 414 12.89 8.87 13.46
N SER A 415 13.95 8.09 13.36
CA SER A 415 15.25 8.55 12.84
C SER A 415 15.33 8.52 11.31
N HIS A 416 14.32 8.00 10.62
CA HIS A 416 14.29 7.79 9.16
C HIS A 416 14.04 9.07 8.35
N GLY A 417 13.72 10.20 8.99
CA GLY A 417 13.53 11.47 8.29
C GLY A 417 12.25 11.54 7.43
N ILE A 418 11.21 10.78 7.75
CA ILE A 418 9.91 10.84 7.07
C ILE A 418 8.91 11.46 8.02
N ASP A 419 8.33 12.59 7.63
CA ASP A 419 7.19 13.22 8.29
C ASP A 419 5.96 12.93 7.42
N LEU A 420 5.14 11.96 7.85
CA LEU A 420 4.01 11.49 7.04
C LEU A 420 3.00 12.62 6.80
N GLU A 421 2.73 13.46 7.80
CA GLU A 421 1.79 14.57 7.64
C GLU A 421 2.27 15.56 6.60
N ALA A 422 3.49 16.07 6.75
CA ALA A 422 4.01 17.09 5.85
C ALA A 422 4.14 16.60 4.41
N LEU A 423 4.54 15.35 4.21
CA LEU A 423 4.67 14.77 2.87
C LEU A 423 3.31 14.45 2.24
N THR A 424 2.32 13.99 3.02
CA THR A 424 0.94 13.85 2.55
C THR A 424 0.32 15.21 2.20
N GLU A 425 0.61 16.28 2.94
CA GLU A 425 0.17 17.64 2.58
C GLU A 425 0.84 18.15 1.29
N LEU A 426 2.14 17.91 1.13
CA LEU A 426 2.96 18.40 0.02
C LEU A 426 2.53 17.83 -1.35
N THR A 427 2.28 16.53 -1.43
CA THR A 427 1.96 15.85 -2.70
C THR A 427 0.52 16.10 -3.13
N SER A 428 0.22 16.17 -4.43
CA SER A 428 -1.19 16.36 -4.86
C SER A 428 -2.03 15.08 -4.76
N MET A 429 -1.38 13.91 -4.69
CA MET A 429 -1.98 12.62 -4.38
C MET A 429 -1.33 12.03 -3.12
N ILE A 430 -2.11 11.32 -2.32
CA ILE A 430 -1.57 10.51 -1.21
C ILE A 430 -0.85 9.31 -1.83
N GLY A 431 0.35 8.97 -1.37
CA GLY A 431 1.12 7.85 -1.88
C GLY A 431 1.73 6.99 -0.78
N ASP A 432 1.76 5.67 -1.00
CA ASP A 432 2.37 4.68 -0.12
C ASP A 432 2.62 3.32 -0.80
N ASP A 433 3.12 2.36 -0.01
CA ASP A 433 3.25 0.92 -0.25
C ASP A 433 2.67 0.08 0.92
N ALA A 434 1.49 0.45 1.45
CA ALA A 434 0.96 -0.13 2.69
C ALA A 434 0.93 -1.67 2.73
N LYS A 435 1.15 -2.22 3.93
CA LYS A 435 1.05 -3.67 4.20
C LYS A 435 -0.22 -4.02 4.97
N ILE A 436 -0.84 -5.11 4.52
CA ILE A 436 -1.75 -5.97 5.29
C ILE A 436 -1.16 -7.36 5.09
N ARG A 437 -1.04 -8.14 6.17
CA ARG A 437 -0.27 -9.39 6.11
C ARG A 437 -0.80 -10.47 7.03
N GLU A 438 -0.45 -11.71 6.69
CA GLU A 438 -0.40 -12.79 7.68
C GLU A 438 0.86 -12.63 8.60
N ARG A 439 1.19 -13.68 9.36
CA ARG A 439 2.34 -13.69 10.27
C ARG A 439 3.63 -13.33 9.55
N HIS A 440 4.42 -12.45 10.17
CA HIS A 440 5.72 -12.05 9.69
C HIS A 440 6.73 -13.21 9.79
N ILE A 441 7.52 -13.49 8.74
CA ILE A 441 8.41 -14.69 8.72
C ILE A 441 9.45 -14.75 9.84
N ARG A 442 9.86 -13.59 10.36
CA ARG A 442 10.82 -13.51 11.48
C ARG A 442 10.19 -13.83 12.84
N LYS A 443 8.88 -14.07 12.92
CA LYS A 443 8.16 -14.38 14.15
C LYS A 443 7.89 -15.89 14.20
N GLN A 444 8.54 -16.57 15.14
CA GLN A 444 8.35 -18.00 15.37
C GLN A 444 7.05 -18.26 16.15
N GLU A 445 6.79 -17.44 17.16
CA GLU A 445 5.57 -17.46 17.95
C GLU A 445 4.46 -16.62 17.32
N PRO A 446 3.17 -16.91 17.60
CA PRO A 446 2.06 -16.06 17.22
C PRO A 446 2.28 -14.62 17.70
N GLU A 447 2.01 -13.67 16.81
CA GLU A 447 1.96 -12.25 17.14
C GLU A 447 0.70 -11.91 17.94
N GLU A 448 0.72 -10.82 18.72
CA GLU A 448 -0.38 -10.46 19.64
C GLU A 448 -1.74 -10.30 18.93
N TRP A 449 -1.75 -9.85 17.68
CA TRP A 449 -2.98 -9.68 16.90
C TRP A 449 -3.62 -11.01 16.50
N GLU A 450 -2.85 -12.11 16.40
CA GLU A 450 -3.35 -13.43 15.98
C GLU A 450 -4.32 -14.05 16.99
N GLU A 451 -4.32 -13.54 18.22
CA GLU A 451 -5.33 -13.91 19.21
C GLU A 451 -6.72 -13.37 18.83
N ARG A 452 -6.80 -12.26 18.08
CA ARG A 452 -8.04 -11.51 17.84
C ARG A 452 -8.47 -11.54 16.37
N TYR A 453 -7.52 -11.34 15.46
CA TYR A 453 -7.76 -11.03 14.07
C TYR A 453 -7.24 -12.11 13.12
N SER A 454 -7.80 -12.17 11.92
CA SER A 454 -7.38 -13.09 10.87
C SER A 454 -6.13 -12.61 10.12
N TYR A 455 -5.82 -11.31 10.19
CA TYR A 455 -4.64 -10.69 9.60
C TYR A 455 -4.22 -9.42 10.34
N PHE A 456 -2.97 -8.99 10.13
CA PHE A 456 -2.45 -7.74 10.65
C PHE A 456 -2.96 -6.56 9.81
N TRP A 457 -3.94 -5.84 10.35
CA TRP A 457 -4.65 -4.73 9.70
C TRP A 457 -4.20 -3.33 10.15
N GLU A 458 -3.41 -3.28 11.23
CA GLU A 458 -3.04 -2.06 11.96
C GLU A 458 -2.28 -1.07 11.07
N GLU A 459 -1.21 -1.52 10.40
CA GLU A 459 -0.37 -0.63 9.59
C GLU A 459 -1.19 0.15 8.55
N MET A 460 -1.96 -0.57 7.72
CA MET A 460 -2.80 0.05 6.71
C MET A 460 -3.86 0.96 7.33
N SER A 461 -4.66 0.46 8.29
CA SER A 461 -5.84 1.21 8.74
C SER A 461 -5.48 2.46 9.55
N VAL A 462 -4.48 2.35 10.44
CA VAL A 462 -3.99 3.47 11.25
C VAL A 462 -3.39 4.54 10.36
N ALA A 463 -2.52 4.17 9.41
CA ALA A 463 -1.89 5.15 8.54
C ALA A 463 -2.89 5.77 7.54
N TYR A 464 -3.82 4.99 6.99
CA TYR A 464 -4.78 5.51 6.01
C TYR A 464 -5.75 6.48 6.69
N ASP A 465 -6.25 6.16 7.89
CA ASP A 465 -7.08 7.11 8.65
C ASP A 465 -6.32 8.39 9.03
N PHE A 466 -5.00 8.30 9.25
CA PHE A 466 -4.15 9.48 9.45
C PHE A 466 -4.01 10.31 8.17
N MET A 467 -3.59 9.71 7.05
CA MET A 467 -3.39 10.42 5.77
C MET A 467 -4.69 11.04 5.24
N GLU A 468 -5.81 10.33 5.38
CA GLU A 468 -7.15 10.83 5.03
C GLU A 468 -7.66 11.90 6.00
N SER A 469 -7.14 11.95 7.23
CA SER A 469 -7.39 13.08 8.13
C SER A 469 -6.60 14.32 7.73
N VAL A 470 -5.38 14.12 7.22
CA VAL A 470 -4.50 15.19 6.73
C VAL A 470 -5.00 15.77 5.40
N SER A 471 -5.43 14.93 4.45
CA SER A 471 -5.81 15.34 3.10
C SER A 471 -7.05 14.58 2.56
N PRO A 472 -8.25 14.81 3.14
CA PRO A 472 -9.47 14.02 2.84
C PRO A 472 -10.02 14.14 1.42
N ASN A 473 -9.48 15.04 0.60
CA ASN A 473 -9.97 15.33 -0.75
C ASN A 473 -8.93 14.99 -1.84
N LYS A 474 -7.88 14.24 -1.50
CA LYS A 474 -6.87 13.82 -2.48
C LYS A 474 -7.13 12.39 -2.93
N ILE A 475 -6.82 12.11 -4.18
CA ILE A 475 -6.68 10.72 -4.65
C ILE A 475 -5.62 10.01 -3.82
N HIS A 476 -5.91 8.77 -3.41
CA HIS A 476 -4.99 7.92 -2.68
C HIS A 476 -4.45 6.77 -3.55
N PHE A 477 -3.18 6.83 -3.88
CA PHE A 477 -2.50 5.88 -4.77
C PHE A 477 -1.46 5.04 -4.02
N ASN A 478 -1.80 3.78 -3.75
CA ASN A 478 -0.82 2.80 -3.27
C ASN A 478 -0.02 2.25 -4.47
N SER A 479 1.19 2.77 -4.64
CA SER A 479 2.00 2.47 -5.84
C SER A 479 2.76 1.14 -5.75
N GLU A 480 2.60 0.38 -4.66
CA GLU A 480 3.12 -0.98 -4.48
C GLU A 480 2.43 -1.67 -3.29
N SER A 481 1.20 -2.14 -3.48
CA SER A 481 0.44 -2.70 -2.36
C SER A 481 0.97 -4.08 -1.97
N HIS A 482 1.36 -4.21 -0.70
CA HIS A 482 1.92 -5.44 -0.16
C HIS A 482 0.85 -6.29 0.56
N TYR A 483 -0.35 -6.33 0.00
CA TYR A 483 -1.50 -7.05 0.54
C TYR A 483 -1.54 -8.51 0.11
N LEU A 484 -1.02 -8.84 -1.08
CA LEU A 484 -0.97 -10.22 -1.59
C LEU A 484 0.31 -10.94 -1.17
N SER A 485 1.41 -10.20 -1.05
CA SER A 485 2.71 -10.68 -0.58
C SER A 485 3.66 -9.52 -0.27
N ALA A 486 4.70 -9.79 0.52
CA ALA A 486 5.87 -8.92 0.69
C ALA A 486 7.15 -9.75 0.95
N SER A 487 8.32 -9.12 0.94
CA SER A 487 9.59 -9.83 1.17
C SER A 487 9.63 -10.58 2.51
N ASN A 488 8.95 -10.08 3.55
CA ASN A 488 8.90 -10.68 4.89
C ASN A 488 7.57 -11.41 5.21
N TRP A 489 6.68 -11.63 4.24
CA TRP A 489 5.52 -12.50 4.39
C TRP A 489 5.02 -13.00 3.02
N ARG A 490 4.94 -14.33 2.85
CA ARG A 490 4.45 -15.00 1.63
C ARG A 490 3.93 -16.38 2.00
N LYS A 491 2.93 -16.85 1.26
CA LYS A 491 2.29 -18.14 1.42
C LYS A 491 1.79 -18.60 0.06
N LEU A 492 2.01 -19.87 -0.27
CA LEU A 492 1.63 -20.42 -1.58
C LEU A 492 0.12 -20.63 -1.73
N ASP A 493 -0.64 -20.69 -0.64
CA ASP A 493 -2.10 -20.88 -0.65
C ASP A 493 -2.79 -19.79 0.19
N VAL A 494 -2.74 -18.55 -0.30
CA VAL A 494 -3.44 -17.41 0.33
C VAL A 494 -4.94 -17.51 0.03
N SER A 495 -5.77 -17.44 1.07
CA SER A 495 -7.22 -17.55 0.90
C SER A 495 -7.79 -16.43 0.01
N SER A 496 -8.69 -16.79 -0.91
CA SER A 496 -9.46 -15.81 -1.68
C SER A 496 -10.29 -14.87 -0.78
N ASP A 497 -10.78 -15.36 0.36
CA ASP A 497 -11.49 -14.51 1.32
C ASP A 497 -10.56 -13.43 1.91
N TYR A 498 -9.31 -13.78 2.19
CA TYR A 498 -8.30 -12.80 2.65
C TYR A 498 -8.09 -11.73 1.57
N VAL A 499 -7.83 -12.13 0.32
CA VAL A 499 -7.62 -11.19 -0.81
C VAL A 499 -8.78 -10.20 -0.94
N ARG A 500 -10.01 -10.71 -0.89
CA ARG A 500 -11.21 -9.88 -0.95
C ARG A 500 -11.32 -8.95 0.27
N SER A 501 -11.11 -9.47 1.47
CA SER A 501 -11.23 -8.71 2.71
C SER A 501 -10.23 -7.57 2.77
N THR A 502 -8.95 -7.84 2.48
CA THR A 502 -7.89 -6.83 2.57
C THR A 502 -8.01 -5.75 1.50
N THR A 503 -8.32 -6.13 0.25
CA THR A 503 -8.55 -5.19 -0.86
C THR A 503 -9.77 -4.30 -0.61
N TRP A 504 -10.86 -4.88 -0.08
CA TRP A 504 -12.05 -4.11 0.26
C TRP A 504 -11.80 -3.16 1.43
N LEU A 505 -11.08 -3.63 2.47
CA LEU A 505 -10.77 -2.84 3.65
C LEU A 505 -9.94 -1.60 3.29
N SER A 506 -8.87 -1.76 2.51
CA SER A 506 -8.02 -0.64 2.10
C SER A 506 -8.76 0.38 1.23
N THR A 507 -9.62 -0.11 0.32
CA THR A 507 -10.49 0.76 -0.51
C THR A 507 -11.50 1.51 0.36
N LEU A 508 -12.08 0.86 1.38
CA LEU A 508 -12.97 1.52 2.33
C LEU A 508 -12.23 2.63 3.10
N HIS A 509 -10.96 2.42 3.43
CA HIS A 509 -10.16 3.37 4.20
C HIS A 509 -9.72 4.62 3.46
N GLY A 510 -9.59 4.56 2.13
CA GLY A 510 -9.15 5.72 1.35
C GLY A 510 -8.63 5.40 -0.04
N MET A 511 -8.17 4.18 -0.28
CA MET A 511 -7.43 3.84 -1.51
C MET A 511 -8.27 3.99 -2.79
N ASP A 512 -7.77 4.80 -3.74
CA ASP A 512 -8.37 5.02 -5.06
C ASP A 512 -7.70 4.19 -6.17
N ALA A 513 -6.41 3.88 -6.01
CA ALA A 513 -5.67 3.05 -6.92
C ALA A 513 -4.62 2.21 -6.20
N GLN A 514 -4.36 0.99 -6.71
CA GLN A 514 -3.27 0.15 -6.21
C GLN A 514 -2.51 -0.63 -7.30
N LEU A 515 -1.21 -0.81 -7.09
CA LEU A 515 -0.39 -1.74 -7.85
C LEU A 515 0.05 -2.89 -6.95
N ALA A 516 -0.62 -4.04 -7.01
CA ALA A 516 -0.30 -5.16 -6.14
C ALA A 516 1.12 -5.67 -6.40
N TRP A 517 1.90 -5.89 -5.34
CA TRP A 517 3.18 -6.58 -5.44
C TRP A 517 2.94 -8.09 -5.61
N PHE A 518 3.25 -8.68 -6.77
CA PHE A 518 3.74 -8.12 -8.03
C PHE A 518 3.48 -9.14 -9.15
N TRP A 519 3.50 -8.71 -10.42
CA TRP A 519 3.29 -9.61 -11.56
C TRP A 519 4.55 -9.72 -12.40
N ALA A 520 5.32 -10.77 -12.20
CA ALA A 520 6.56 -11.00 -12.95
C ALA A 520 6.48 -12.28 -13.78
N ARG A 521 5.28 -12.63 -14.30
CA ARG A 521 5.12 -13.67 -15.33
C ARG A 521 5.07 -13.02 -16.70
N ASP A 522 5.90 -13.50 -17.60
CA ASP A 522 5.87 -13.18 -19.02
C ASP A 522 4.73 -13.94 -19.74
N PRO A 523 4.31 -13.49 -20.94
CA PRO A 523 3.17 -14.08 -21.64
C PRO A 523 3.29 -15.56 -22.00
N ASP A 524 4.49 -16.14 -22.01
CA ASP A 524 4.69 -17.57 -22.23
C ASP A 524 4.66 -18.39 -20.94
N GLY A 525 4.76 -17.72 -19.79
CA GLY A 525 4.76 -18.28 -18.45
C GLY A 525 6.09 -18.23 -17.74
N SER A 526 7.19 -17.81 -18.37
CA SER A 526 8.45 -17.66 -17.65
C SER A 526 8.37 -16.51 -16.62
N PRO A 527 9.21 -16.51 -15.57
CA PRO A 527 9.46 -15.30 -14.79
C PRO A 527 10.04 -14.19 -15.69
N GLU A 528 9.81 -12.92 -15.39
CA GLU A 528 10.46 -11.81 -16.10
C GLU A 528 12.01 -11.92 -16.00
N ASP A 529 12.73 -11.55 -17.06
CA ASP A 529 14.18 -11.75 -17.25
C ASP A 529 15.06 -11.46 -16.01
N ARG A 530 14.77 -10.40 -15.24
CA ARG A 530 15.52 -10.10 -14.00
C ARG A 530 15.47 -11.21 -12.95
N LEU A 531 14.50 -12.12 -13.04
CA LEU A 531 14.26 -13.24 -12.12
C LEU A 531 14.66 -14.61 -12.68
N GLU A 532 14.87 -14.73 -13.99
CA GLU A 532 15.28 -16.00 -14.64
C GLU A 532 16.78 -16.32 -14.42
N GLY A 533 17.63 -15.28 -14.37
CA GLY A 533 19.09 -15.38 -14.36
C GLY A 533 19.77 -15.59 -12.99
N GLU A 534 21.07 -15.31 -12.91
CA GLU A 534 21.69 -14.94 -11.62
C GLU A 534 21.06 -13.61 -11.19
N LEU A 535 20.54 -13.53 -9.96
CA LEU A 535 19.90 -12.32 -9.42
C LEU A 535 20.95 -11.22 -9.22
N ASP A 536 21.43 -10.62 -10.30
CA ASP A 536 22.44 -9.56 -10.35
C ASP A 536 21.79 -8.20 -10.63
N PHE A 537 20.84 -7.83 -9.77
CA PHE A 537 20.25 -6.51 -9.76
C PHE A 537 20.14 -5.98 -8.33
N PHE A 538 20.27 -4.66 -8.17
CA PHE A 538 20.50 -4.03 -6.86
C PHE A 538 19.25 -3.90 -5.98
N ASP A 539 18.06 -4.30 -6.44
CA ASP A 539 16.85 -4.26 -5.61
C ASP A 539 16.77 -5.52 -4.71
N PRO A 540 17.11 -5.41 -3.41
CA PRO A 540 17.13 -6.55 -2.52
C PRO A 540 15.73 -7.06 -2.17
N ALA A 541 14.68 -6.27 -2.43
CA ALA A 541 13.31 -6.62 -2.12
C ALA A 541 12.70 -7.50 -3.22
N LEU A 542 12.97 -7.21 -4.50
CA LEU A 542 12.51 -8.03 -5.62
C LEU A 542 13.31 -9.33 -5.79
N ALA A 543 14.60 -9.31 -5.45
CA ALA A 543 15.46 -10.50 -5.51
C ALA A 543 14.93 -11.63 -4.61
N GLY A 544 14.57 -12.78 -5.21
CA GLY A 544 14.03 -13.93 -4.48
C GLY A 544 12.57 -13.80 -4.02
N SER A 545 11.81 -12.83 -4.55
CA SER A 545 10.42 -12.59 -4.17
C SER A 545 9.37 -13.39 -4.94
N PHE A 546 9.75 -14.12 -5.99
CA PHE A 546 8.81 -14.82 -6.88
C PHE A 546 8.08 -15.99 -6.20
N ALA A 547 8.81 -16.87 -5.50
CA ALA A 547 8.23 -18.07 -4.90
C ALA A 547 7.15 -17.75 -3.85
N GLY A 548 5.98 -18.37 -3.97
CA GLY A 548 4.84 -18.15 -3.07
C GLY A 548 4.18 -16.77 -3.21
N SER A 549 4.43 -16.04 -4.30
CA SER A 549 3.70 -14.82 -4.65
C SER A 549 2.47 -15.12 -5.52
N VAL A 550 1.74 -14.08 -5.94
CA VAL A 550 0.57 -14.19 -6.83
C VAL A 550 0.89 -14.88 -8.17
N ASN A 551 2.15 -14.83 -8.60
CA ASN A 551 2.64 -15.46 -9.84
C ASN A 551 2.50 -16.98 -9.89
N MET A 552 2.25 -17.62 -8.74
CA MET A 552 2.05 -19.06 -8.56
C MET A 552 0.64 -19.40 -8.04
N GLN A 553 -0.29 -18.43 -8.02
CA GLN A 553 -1.56 -18.53 -7.29
C GLN A 553 -2.76 -18.06 -8.14
N PRO A 554 -3.34 -18.93 -8.99
CA PRO A 554 -4.45 -18.54 -9.88
C PRO A 554 -5.67 -18.01 -9.13
N HIS A 555 -5.97 -18.59 -7.98
CA HIS A 555 -7.10 -18.21 -7.13
C HIS A 555 -6.93 -16.81 -6.52
N VAL A 556 -5.69 -16.40 -6.20
CA VAL A 556 -5.37 -15.06 -5.70
C VAL A 556 -5.49 -14.03 -6.83
N ALA A 557 -4.87 -14.29 -7.98
CA ALA A 557 -4.89 -13.39 -9.13
C ALA A 557 -6.33 -13.15 -9.65
N ASN A 558 -7.10 -14.23 -9.77
CA ASN A 558 -8.51 -14.13 -10.13
C ASN A 558 -9.29 -13.33 -9.09
N GLU A 559 -9.20 -13.67 -7.79
CA GLU A 559 -9.99 -12.99 -6.76
C GLU A 559 -9.65 -11.50 -6.63
N TYR A 560 -8.38 -11.11 -6.79
CA TYR A 560 -7.97 -9.70 -6.83
C TYR A 560 -8.73 -8.92 -7.90
N THR A 561 -8.88 -9.51 -9.08
CA THR A 561 -9.67 -8.91 -10.16
C THR A 561 -11.18 -8.91 -9.85
N GLN A 562 -11.70 -10.00 -9.29
CA GLN A 562 -13.12 -10.13 -8.94
C GLN A 562 -13.54 -9.08 -7.90
N VAL A 563 -12.73 -8.84 -6.87
CA VAL A 563 -13.05 -7.83 -5.84
C VAL A 563 -13.02 -6.41 -6.42
N MET A 564 -12.08 -6.10 -7.33
CA MET A 564 -12.04 -4.79 -7.99
C MET A 564 -13.26 -4.57 -8.92
N MET A 565 -13.75 -5.62 -9.58
CA MET A 565 -15.00 -5.55 -10.35
C MET A 565 -16.21 -5.25 -9.46
N ASP A 566 -16.27 -5.83 -8.25
CA ASP A 566 -17.33 -5.54 -7.29
C ASP A 566 -17.21 -4.11 -6.76
N LEU A 567 -16.03 -3.69 -6.30
CA LEU A 567 -15.79 -2.32 -5.83
C LEU A 567 -16.19 -1.28 -6.88
N ASN A 568 -15.84 -1.49 -8.15
CA ASN A 568 -16.21 -0.59 -9.25
C ASN A 568 -17.71 -0.61 -9.56
N SER A 569 -18.37 -1.75 -9.40
CA SER A 569 -19.83 -1.85 -9.58
C SER A 569 -20.59 -1.11 -8.48
N PHE A 570 -19.99 -0.94 -7.30
CA PHE A 570 -20.56 -0.27 -6.13
C PHE A 570 -19.79 1.00 -5.74
N SER A 571 -19.13 1.66 -6.70
CA SER A 571 -18.20 2.75 -6.40
C SER A 571 -18.89 3.94 -5.72
N GLU A 572 -20.10 4.31 -6.17
CA GLU A 572 -20.88 5.39 -5.56
C GLU A 572 -21.22 5.10 -4.09
N GLU A 573 -21.56 3.84 -3.77
CA GLU A 573 -21.78 3.41 -2.38
C GLU A 573 -20.48 3.44 -1.56
N MET A 574 -19.36 2.99 -2.12
CA MET A 574 -18.04 3.05 -1.46
C MET A 574 -17.60 4.48 -1.16
N PHE A 575 -17.76 5.40 -2.11
CA PHE A 575 -17.48 6.82 -1.89
C PHE A 575 -18.40 7.44 -0.83
N ALA A 576 -19.66 7.01 -0.73
CA ALA A 576 -20.55 7.47 0.33
C ALA A 576 -20.02 7.11 1.73
N PHE A 577 -19.49 5.88 1.91
CA PHE A 577 -18.86 5.48 3.17
C PHE A 577 -17.53 6.19 3.45
N ARG A 578 -16.72 6.45 2.42
CA ARG A 578 -15.46 7.19 2.57
C ARG A 578 -15.69 8.64 2.99
N LYS A 579 -16.77 9.26 2.51
CA LYS A 579 -17.18 10.63 2.85
C LYS A 579 -17.96 10.73 4.17
N GLN A 580 -18.12 9.62 4.90
CA GLN A 580 -18.72 9.65 6.23
C GLN A 580 -17.86 10.53 7.16
N ARG A 581 -18.51 11.42 7.91
CA ARG A 581 -17.86 12.28 8.92
C ARG A 581 -17.07 11.42 9.92
N ARG A 582 -15.90 11.93 10.34
CA ARG A 582 -15.03 11.36 11.39
C ARG A 582 -15.27 12.13 12.70
N PRO A 583 -16.26 11.73 13.55
CA PRO A 583 -16.71 12.54 14.69
C PRO A 583 -15.68 12.61 15.84
N ILE A 584 -14.78 11.63 15.93
CA ILE A 584 -13.71 11.60 16.92
C ILE A 584 -12.38 11.77 16.19
N ARG A 585 -11.56 12.69 16.71
CA ARG A 585 -10.16 12.82 16.28
C ARG A 585 -9.21 12.45 17.41
N LEU A 586 -8.34 11.47 17.17
CA LEU A 586 -7.20 11.19 18.05
C LEU A 586 -6.13 12.24 17.82
N PHE A 587 -5.70 12.93 18.86
CA PHE A 587 -4.60 13.88 18.76
C PHE A 587 -3.28 13.14 18.55
N TYR A 588 -2.59 13.45 17.46
CA TYR A 588 -1.26 12.94 17.15
C TYR A 588 -0.23 14.06 17.33
N SER A 589 0.90 13.72 17.94
CA SER A 589 2.06 14.59 18.06
C SER A 589 3.32 13.87 17.65
N GLU A 590 3.93 14.33 16.55
CA GLU A 590 5.25 13.89 16.12
C GLU A 590 6.30 14.15 17.21
N THR A 591 6.10 15.19 18.03
CA THR A 591 6.95 15.51 19.18
C THR A 591 6.97 14.38 20.22
N SER A 592 5.81 13.79 20.52
CA SER A 592 5.73 12.60 21.37
C SER A 592 6.31 11.37 20.68
N ALA A 593 6.05 11.19 19.39
CA ALA A 593 6.58 10.06 18.62
C ALA A 593 8.12 10.03 18.60
N ILE A 594 8.78 11.18 18.38
CA ILE A 594 10.23 11.30 18.38
C ILE A 594 10.81 10.98 19.78
N ASN A 595 10.20 11.52 20.84
CA ASN A 595 10.72 11.41 22.20
C ASN A 595 10.50 10.04 22.85
N LYS A 596 9.31 9.44 22.70
CA LYS A 596 8.93 8.21 23.42
C LYS A 596 9.32 6.96 22.66
N LYS A 597 9.81 5.93 23.34
CA LYS A 597 10.17 4.63 22.71
C LYS A 597 8.99 3.87 22.08
N SER A 598 7.77 4.14 22.54
CA SER A 598 6.57 3.31 22.31
C SER A 598 5.30 4.13 22.02
N HIS A 599 5.41 5.36 21.51
CA HIS A 599 4.24 6.25 21.35
C HIS A 599 3.11 5.60 20.53
N MET A 600 3.41 5.03 19.37
CA MET A 600 2.39 4.45 18.49
C MET A 600 1.81 3.17 19.08
N THR A 601 2.65 2.32 19.65
CA THR A 601 2.22 1.12 20.39
C THR A 601 1.32 1.48 21.57
N GLU A 602 1.58 2.58 22.26
CA GLU A 602 0.76 3.06 23.37
C GLU A 602 -0.54 3.69 22.91
N LEU A 603 -0.58 4.30 21.73
CA LEU A 603 -1.75 4.94 21.14
C LEU A 603 -2.72 3.92 20.52
N PHE A 604 -2.19 2.84 19.93
CA PHE A 604 -2.98 1.84 19.19
C PHE A 604 -4.16 1.25 19.96
N PRO A 605 -4.06 0.85 21.25
CA PRO A 605 -5.20 0.31 22.00
C PRO A 605 -6.41 1.25 22.06
N MET A 606 -6.18 2.57 22.02
CA MET A 606 -7.28 3.54 21.98
C MET A 606 -7.93 3.63 20.60
N TYR A 607 -7.12 3.57 19.54
CA TYR A 607 -7.60 3.47 18.17
C TYR A 607 -8.41 2.17 17.96
N GLU A 608 -7.86 1.02 18.36
CA GLU A 608 -8.51 -0.29 18.27
C GLU A 608 -9.86 -0.31 19.00
N ALA A 609 -9.94 0.24 20.22
CA ALA A 609 -11.17 0.25 20.98
C ALA A 609 -12.30 1.04 20.29
N LEU A 610 -11.98 2.12 19.57
CA LEU A 610 -12.96 2.97 18.87
C LEU A 610 -13.28 2.48 17.44
N TYR A 611 -12.38 1.72 16.82
CA TYR A 611 -12.44 1.33 15.41
C TYR A 611 -13.72 0.54 15.02
N PHE A 612 -14.32 -0.18 15.96
CA PHE A 612 -15.46 -1.08 15.72
C PHE A 612 -16.84 -0.48 16.06
N GLU A 613 -16.93 0.85 16.14
CA GLU A 613 -18.12 1.57 16.65
C GLU A 613 -18.98 2.24 15.55
N GLY A 614 -18.75 1.92 14.26
CA GLY A 614 -19.67 2.25 13.17
C GLY A 614 -19.40 3.55 12.41
N PHE A 615 -18.24 4.16 12.61
CA PHE A 615 -17.80 5.39 11.95
C PHE A 615 -16.31 5.31 11.60
N PRO A 616 -15.83 6.07 10.60
CA PRO A 616 -14.40 6.17 10.31
C PRO A 616 -13.67 6.90 11.44
N MET A 617 -12.53 6.36 11.86
CA MET A 617 -11.63 6.98 12.83
C MET A 617 -10.94 8.20 12.22
N GLY A 618 -10.65 9.24 12.99
CA GLY A 618 -9.86 10.36 12.49
C GLY A 618 -8.69 10.70 13.41
N TYR A 619 -7.74 11.44 12.86
CA TYR A 619 -6.64 12.06 13.57
C TYR A 619 -6.73 13.58 13.51
N VAL A 620 -6.04 14.23 14.44
CA VAL A 620 -5.89 15.69 14.47
C VAL A 620 -4.50 16.05 14.97
N THR A 621 -3.94 17.11 14.39
CA THR A 621 -2.63 17.68 14.67
C THR A 621 -2.78 19.20 14.78
N GLU A 622 -1.70 19.93 15.05
CA GLU A 622 -1.68 21.40 14.94
C GLU A 622 -2.19 21.88 13.58
N ASN A 623 -1.70 21.28 12.49
CA ASN A 623 -2.06 21.69 11.13
C ASN A 623 -3.53 21.41 10.83
N ILE A 624 -4.05 20.25 11.23
CA ILE A 624 -5.47 19.92 11.00
C ILE A 624 -6.38 20.90 11.75
N ILE A 625 -6.07 21.24 13.01
CA ILE A 625 -6.86 22.21 13.81
C ILE A 625 -6.88 23.60 13.18
N THR A 626 -5.77 24.01 12.57
CA THR A 626 -5.58 25.37 12.08
C THR A 626 -6.03 25.55 10.63
N LYS A 627 -5.94 24.51 9.80
CA LYS A 627 -6.22 24.58 8.35
C LYS A 627 -7.60 24.05 7.96
N GLN A 628 -8.21 23.18 8.75
CA GLN A 628 -9.48 22.55 8.41
C GLN A 628 -10.66 23.12 9.20
N ASP A 629 -11.87 22.92 8.69
CA ASP A 629 -13.09 23.28 9.42
C ASP A 629 -13.28 22.32 10.60
N ASN A 630 -13.05 22.86 11.80
CA ASN A 630 -13.22 22.19 13.09
C ASN A 630 -14.65 21.71 13.34
N SER A 631 -15.64 22.21 12.59
CA SER A 631 -17.02 21.72 12.64
C SER A 631 -17.16 20.30 12.11
N ASN A 632 -16.14 19.72 11.46
CA ASN A 632 -16.15 18.36 10.90
C ASN A 632 -15.95 17.23 11.91
N TRP A 633 -15.69 17.55 13.18
CA TRP A 633 -15.63 16.59 14.28
C TRP A 633 -16.26 17.16 15.53
N ASP A 634 -16.49 16.31 16.52
CA ASP A 634 -17.20 16.67 17.75
C ASP A 634 -16.24 16.73 18.94
N VAL A 635 -15.21 15.88 18.94
CA VAL A 635 -14.27 15.75 20.05
C VAL A 635 -12.86 15.41 19.57
N ILE A 636 -11.88 16.06 20.21
CA ILE A 636 -10.47 15.68 20.15
C ILE A 636 -10.15 14.87 21.40
N LEU A 637 -9.61 13.66 21.24
CA LEU A 637 -9.12 12.82 22.33
C LEU A 637 -7.59 12.83 22.35
N VAL A 638 -7.02 13.29 23.46
CA VAL A 638 -5.59 13.24 23.76
C VAL A 638 -5.34 12.05 24.67
N TYR A 639 -4.50 11.12 24.22
CA TYR A 639 -4.21 9.87 24.93
C TYR A 639 -2.71 9.60 24.89
N LYS A 640 -2.09 9.39 26.06
CA LYS A 640 -0.66 9.08 26.23
C LYS A 640 0.28 9.93 25.38
N THR A 641 0.11 11.26 25.43
CA THR A 641 0.84 12.23 24.59
C THR A 641 1.51 13.29 25.46
N GLU A 642 2.60 12.93 26.14
CA GLU A 642 3.22 13.78 27.17
C GLU A 642 4.03 14.95 26.59
N TYR A 643 4.63 14.78 25.41
CA TYR A 643 5.54 15.74 24.79
C TYR A 643 4.86 16.42 23.61
N VAL A 644 4.73 17.74 23.67
CA VAL A 644 4.18 18.57 22.58
C VAL A 644 4.95 19.88 22.52
N THR A 645 5.10 20.50 21.35
CA THR A 645 5.61 21.86 21.22
C THR A 645 4.63 22.88 21.80
N ASP A 646 5.09 24.12 22.00
CA ASP A 646 4.21 25.21 22.43
C ASP A 646 3.10 25.48 21.41
N ASN A 647 3.36 25.32 20.13
CA ASN A 647 2.37 25.52 19.08
C ASN A 647 1.31 24.42 19.07
N GLU A 648 1.72 23.16 19.18
CA GLU A 648 0.81 22.02 19.33
C GLU A 648 -0.13 22.24 20.54
N PHE A 649 0.42 22.64 21.70
CA PHE A 649 -0.37 22.97 22.89
C PHE A 649 -1.35 24.13 22.65
N ASN A 650 -0.86 25.22 22.04
CA ASN A 650 -1.66 26.42 21.79
C ASN A 650 -2.77 26.17 20.74
N SER A 651 -2.57 25.24 19.81
CA SER A 651 -3.59 24.86 18.83
C SER A 651 -4.80 24.20 19.50
N LEU A 652 -4.57 23.30 20.46
CA LEU A 652 -5.63 22.70 21.28
C LEU A 652 -6.35 23.75 22.14
N GLN A 653 -5.61 24.71 22.70
CA GLN A 653 -6.22 25.83 23.43
C GLN A 653 -7.09 26.70 22.51
N SER A 654 -6.61 26.98 21.30
CA SER A 654 -7.36 27.77 20.31
C SER A 654 -8.65 27.07 19.88
N TYR A 655 -8.63 25.75 19.75
CA TYR A 655 -9.82 24.95 19.47
C TYR A 655 -10.84 25.02 20.63
N LEU A 656 -10.38 24.95 21.89
CA LEU A 656 -11.24 25.18 23.07
C LEU A 656 -11.81 26.62 23.10
N ASP A 657 -11.00 27.62 22.77
CA ASP A 657 -11.43 29.03 22.72
C ASP A 657 -12.51 29.29 21.66
N GLN A 658 -12.58 28.44 20.63
CA GLN A 658 -13.58 28.46 19.56
C GLN A 658 -14.84 27.62 19.88
N GLY A 659 -14.91 26.98 21.05
CA GLY A 659 -16.07 26.18 21.46
C GLY A 659 -15.91 24.67 21.26
N GLY A 660 -14.73 24.21 20.85
CA GLY A 660 -14.43 22.79 20.67
C GLY A 660 -14.47 21.97 21.97
N THR A 661 -14.53 20.63 21.84
CA THR A 661 -14.42 19.71 22.97
C THR A 661 -13.11 18.94 22.94
N VAL A 662 -12.32 19.02 24.02
CA VAL A 662 -11.10 18.24 24.21
C VAL A 662 -11.25 17.31 25.41
N MET A 663 -11.00 16.03 25.20
CA MET A 663 -10.88 15.01 26.24
C MET A 663 -9.41 14.63 26.40
N ILE A 664 -8.92 14.60 27.62
CA ILE A 664 -7.54 14.22 27.95
C ILE A 664 -7.58 13.06 28.94
N ASP A 665 -6.81 12.03 28.66
CA ASP A 665 -6.68 10.83 29.50
C ASP A 665 -6.18 11.16 30.90
N SER A 666 -5.12 11.96 31.02
CA SER A 666 -4.52 12.31 32.31
C SER A 666 -3.79 13.65 32.27
N LYS A 667 -3.24 14.09 33.40
CA LYS A 667 -2.47 15.36 33.49
C LYS A 667 -1.06 15.24 32.92
N GLU A 668 -0.60 14.01 32.70
CA GLU A 668 0.69 13.67 32.13
C GLU A 668 0.72 13.99 30.63
N SER A 669 -0.41 13.80 29.93
CA SER A 669 -0.58 14.26 28.56
C SER A 669 -0.44 15.79 28.48
N LEU A 670 0.27 16.26 27.47
CA LEU A 670 0.59 17.67 27.21
C LEU A 670 1.42 18.34 28.32
N SER A 671 2.06 17.57 29.21
CA SER A 671 2.75 18.11 30.38
C SER A 671 4.17 18.59 30.09
N LYS A 672 4.77 18.17 28.97
CA LYS A 672 6.17 18.47 28.63
C LYS A 672 6.27 19.14 27.25
N ASN A 673 7.32 19.96 27.09
CA ASN A 673 7.74 20.41 25.78
C ASN A 673 8.60 19.36 25.05
N GLU A 674 9.03 19.66 23.83
CA GLU A 674 9.86 18.78 23.01
C GLU A 674 11.19 18.36 23.64
N TYR A 675 11.68 19.16 24.60
CA TYR A 675 12.93 18.96 25.32
C TYR A 675 12.73 18.31 26.69
N GLY A 676 11.52 17.82 26.97
CA GLY A 676 11.16 17.14 28.22
C GLY A 676 11.02 18.06 29.43
N LYS A 677 11.02 19.40 29.23
CA LYS A 677 10.79 20.37 30.30
C LYS A 677 9.30 20.44 30.61
N TYR A 678 8.94 20.38 31.89
CA TYR A 678 7.55 20.50 32.31
C TYR A 678 6.99 21.89 32.00
N ARG A 679 5.77 21.90 31.49
CA ARG A 679 4.98 23.11 31.24
C ARG A 679 4.38 23.61 32.55
N THR A 680 4.35 24.92 32.73
CA THR A 680 3.61 25.57 33.83
C THR A 680 2.16 25.87 33.47
N LYS A 681 1.84 25.86 32.17
CA LYS A 681 0.49 26.10 31.63
C LYS A 681 -0.29 24.79 31.53
N SER A 682 -1.59 24.86 31.78
CA SER A 682 -2.58 23.82 31.50
C SER A 682 -3.65 24.35 30.54
N LEU A 683 -4.31 23.46 29.80
CA LEU A 683 -5.44 23.85 28.97
C LEU A 683 -6.59 24.40 29.84
N ASN A 684 -7.32 25.38 29.30
CA ASN A 684 -8.51 25.96 29.90
C ASN A 684 -9.71 25.72 28.99
N ALA A 685 -10.86 25.35 29.57
CA ALA A 685 -12.08 25.09 28.80
C ALA A 685 -12.52 26.29 27.94
N SER A 686 -12.33 27.52 28.44
CA SER A 686 -12.69 28.75 27.73
C SER A 686 -14.16 28.72 27.29
N LYS A 687 -14.46 28.88 26.01
CA LYS A 687 -15.82 28.74 25.44
C LYS A 687 -16.22 27.29 25.15
N GLY A 688 -15.25 26.38 25.12
CA GLY A 688 -15.41 24.98 24.81
C GLY A 688 -15.59 24.10 26.04
N LYS A 689 -15.35 22.82 25.85
CA LYS A 689 -15.47 21.80 26.90
C LYS A 689 -14.15 21.05 27.05
N LEU A 690 -13.53 21.16 28.22
CA LEU A 690 -12.34 20.40 28.60
C LEU A 690 -12.73 19.31 29.61
N ILE A 691 -12.46 18.05 29.28
CA ILE A 691 -12.71 16.90 30.16
C ILE A 691 -11.37 16.21 30.44
N VAL A 692 -10.98 16.15 31.72
CA VAL A 692 -9.77 15.45 32.15
C VAL A 692 -10.17 14.21 32.95
N LEU A 693 -9.82 13.02 32.47
CA LEU A 693 -10.36 11.75 32.99
C LEU A 693 -9.75 11.32 34.34
N ASN A 694 -8.49 11.71 34.64
CA ASN A 694 -7.84 11.67 35.96
C ASN A 694 -7.95 10.33 36.75
N LEU A 695 -8.06 9.20 36.06
CA LEU A 695 -8.15 7.85 36.64
C LEU A 695 -7.38 6.87 35.72
N ASP A 696 -6.85 5.78 36.28
CA ASP A 696 -6.24 4.67 35.52
C ASP A 696 -7.31 3.90 34.74
N LEU A 697 -7.94 4.56 33.77
CA LEU A 697 -8.99 3.99 32.93
C LEU A 697 -8.38 3.12 31.83
N THR A 698 -9.04 1.99 31.58
CA THR A 698 -8.78 1.17 30.41
C THR A 698 -9.23 1.87 29.13
N PRO A 699 -8.69 1.50 27.95
CA PRO A 699 -9.16 2.04 26.67
C PRO A 699 -10.67 1.88 26.46
N ASN A 700 -11.28 0.78 26.94
CA ASN A 700 -12.72 0.56 26.84
C ASN A 700 -13.53 1.54 27.71
N GLU A 701 -13.07 1.87 28.92
CA GLU A 701 -13.75 2.85 29.78
C GLU A 701 -13.62 4.27 29.21
N ILE A 702 -12.48 4.60 28.60
CA ILE A 702 -12.31 5.88 27.88
C ILE A 702 -13.24 5.93 26.67
N LYS A 703 -13.26 4.86 25.85
CA LYS A 703 -14.18 4.71 24.72
C LYS A 703 -15.62 4.99 25.13
N ASP A 704 -16.12 4.35 26.19
CA ASP A 704 -17.51 4.55 26.62
C ASP A 704 -17.80 6.01 27.00
N LYS A 705 -16.85 6.70 27.63
CA LYS A 705 -16.99 8.14 27.94
C LYS A 705 -17.00 8.99 26.67
N VAL A 706 -16.16 8.68 25.70
CA VAL A 706 -16.08 9.42 24.43
C VAL A 706 -17.35 9.18 23.59
N LEU A 707 -17.83 7.95 23.47
CA LEU A 707 -19.07 7.62 22.74
C LEU A 707 -20.29 8.30 23.37
N ASN A 708 -20.35 8.39 24.71
CA ASN A 708 -21.39 9.16 25.40
C ASN A 708 -21.33 10.65 25.06
N GLN A 709 -20.12 11.21 24.95
CA GLN A 709 -19.91 12.62 24.59
C GLN A 709 -20.39 12.95 23.17
N ILE A 710 -20.36 11.98 22.25
CA ILE A 710 -20.78 12.14 20.86
C ILE A 710 -22.08 11.40 20.52
N SER A 711 -22.91 11.08 21.52
CA SER A 711 -24.07 10.19 21.35
C SER A 711 -25.08 10.62 20.29
N GLU A 712 -25.14 11.91 19.95
CA GLU A 712 -25.98 12.47 18.87
C GLU A 712 -25.40 12.22 17.48
N SER A 713 -24.08 12.06 17.35
CA SER A 713 -23.37 11.79 16.10
C SER A 713 -23.18 10.30 15.82
N LEU A 714 -23.47 9.44 16.79
CA LEU A 714 -23.42 7.99 16.61
C LEU A 714 -24.45 7.52 15.58
N PRO A 715 -24.14 6.46 14.81
CA PRO A 715 -25.07 5.93 13.82
C PRO A 715 -26.47 5.59 14.37
N GLU A 716 -27.49 5.83 13.53
CA GLU A 716 -28.88 5.45 13.82
C GLU A 716 -29.12 3.94 13.72
N VAL A 717 -28.24 3.21 13.01
CA VAL A 717 -28.24 1.76 12.96
C VAL A 717 -27.20 1.25 13.95
N ILE A 718 -27.58 0.32 14.81
CA ILE A 718 -26.72 -0.32 15.78
C ILE A 718 -26.42 -1.73 15.31
N LEU A 719 -25.14 -2.09 15.25
CA LEU A 719 -24.68 -3.47 15.08
C LEU A 719 -24.16 -4.01 16.41
N THR A 720 -24.65 -5.20 16.78
CA THR A 720 -24.09 -6.00 17.87
C THR A 720 -23.45 -7.25 17.32
N GLU A 721 -22.27 -7.59 17.84
CA GLU A 721 -21.46 -8.74 17.43
C GLU A 721 -21.40 -9.78 18.55
N SER A 722 -21.53 -11.06 18.18
CA SER A 722 -21.21 -12.20 19.04
C SER A 722 -20.36 -13.19 18.25
N ASN A 723 -19.07 -13.27 18.57
CA ASN A 723 -18.07 -14.08 17.86
C ASN A 723 -17.37 -15.12 18.77
N GLY A 724 -17.83 -15.29 20.01
CA GLY A 724 -17.24 -16.20 20.99
C GLY A 724 -15.96 -15.70 21.66
N SER A 725 -15.59 -14.42 21.47
CA SER A 725 -14.49 -13.75 22.16
C SER A 725 -14.96 -12.45 22.84
N GLU A 726 -14.12 -11.90 23.72
CA GLU A 726 -14.35 -10.57 24.33
C GLU A 726 -13.98 -9.40 23.39
N TYR A 727 -13.33 -9.70 22.26
CA TYR A 727 -12.89 -8.72 21.28
C TYR A 727 -13.90 -8.59 20.14
N LYS A 728 -14.05 -7.37 19.63
CA LYS A 728 -14.79 -7.13 18.38
C LYS A 728 -13.90 -7.51 17.20
N GLY A 729 -14.52 -8.08 16.17
CA GLY A 729 -13.86 -8.47 14.93
C GLY A 729 -14.52 -7.87 13.69
N CYS A 730 -15.73 -7.30 13.82
CA CYS A 730 -16.46 -6.74 12.69
C CYS A 730 -16.34 -5.22 12.66
N THR A 731 -15.55 -4.69 11.72
CA THR A 731 -15.56 -3.26 11.40
C THR A 731 -16.70 -2.95 10.44
N TRP A 732 -17.35 -1.81 10.64
CA TRP A 732 -18.52 -1.46 9.87
C TRP A 732 -18.68 0.05 9.72
N ARG A 733 -19.34 0.45 8.62
CA ARG A 733 -19.72 1.83 8.32
C ARG A 733 -21.15 1.88 7.85
N VAL A 734 -21.84 2.96 8.13
CA VAL A 734 -23.25 3.13 7.74
C VAL A 734 -23.52 4.57 7.34
N VAL A 735 -24.25 4.73 6.24
CA VAL A 735 -24.66 6.04 5.71
C VAL A 735 -26.12 6.01 5.30
N LYS A 736 -26.76 7.17 5.23
CA LYS A 736 -28.12 7.27 4.71
C LYS A 736 -28.13 6.91 3.23
N ASN A 737 -29.09 6.08 2.83
CA ASN A 737 -29.29 5.75 1.44
C ASN A 737 -30.12 6.88 0.78
N PRO A 738 -29.67 7.50 -0.32
CA PRO A 738 -30.46 8.49 -1.05
C PRO A 738 -31.83 7.98 -1.52
N LYS A 739 -32.00 6.66 -1.65
CA LYS A 739 -33.26 5.99 -2.01
C LYS A 739 -34.18 5.71 -0.81
N GLY A 740 -33.79 6.14 0.39
CA GLY A 740 -34.46 5.83 1.66
C GLY A 740 -33.82 4.64 2.38
N GLY A 741 -33.83 4.69 3.72
CA GLY A 741 -33.14 3.71 4.57
C GLY A 741 -31.63 3.98 4.71
N TYR A 742 -30.84 2.93 4.87
CA TYR A 742 -29.39 3.02 5.08
C TYR A 742 -28.62 2.07 4.17
N LEU A 743 -27.40 2.45 3.83
CA LEU A 743 -26.38 1.56 3.29
C LEU A 743 -25.42 1.23 4.42
N MET A 744 -25.00 -0.03 4.52
CA MET A 744 -24.06 -0.49 5.53
C MET A 744 -23.00 -1.40 4.92
N ASN A 745 -21.74 -1.15 5.22
CA ASN A 745 -20.64 -2.06 4.89
C ASN A 745 -20.12 -2.71 6.17
N ILE A 746 -19.85 -4.02 6.11
CA ILE A 746 -19.34 -4.80 7.24
C ILE A 746 -18.21 -5.70 6.74
N LEU A 747 -17.07 -5.67 7.42
CA LEU A 747 -15.99 -6.64 7.23
C LEU A 747 -15.72 -7.33 8.56
N ASN A 748 -15.70 -8.67 8.55
CA ASN A 748 -15.21 -9.44 9.69
C ASN A 748 -13.71 -9.68 9.54
N ILE A 749 -12.91 -8.85 10.19
CA ILE A 749 -11.45 -8.97 10.30
C ILE A 749 -11.02 -9.83 11.50
N GLY A 750 -11.98 -10.25 12.32
CA GLY A 750 -11.79 -11.19 13.42
C GLY A 750 -11.48 -12.60 12.90
N LYS A 751 -10.76 -13.39 13.70
CA LYS A 751 -10.43 -14.78 13.34
C LYS A 751 -11.63 -15.76 13.40
N ASN A 752 -12.71 -15.37 14.08
CA ASN A 752 -13.90 -16.19 14.28
C ASN A 752 -15.05 -15.73 13.36
N SER A 753 -15.97 -16.64 13.04
CA SER A 753 -17.29 -16.25 12.52
C SER A 753 -18.07 -15.46 13.56
N ALA A 754 -18.76 -14.41 13.12
CA ALA A 754 -19.54 -13.52 13.97
C ALA A 754 -21.03 -13.65 13.66
N VAL A 755 -21.85 -13.82 14.70
CA VAL A 755 -23.30 -13.62 14.62
C VAL A 755 -23.56 -12.14 14.82
N LEU A 756 -24.15 -11.51 13.81
CA LEU A 756 -24.41 -10.08 13.75
C LEU A 756 -25.91 -9.83 13.88
N LYS A 757 -26.26 -8.85 14.70
CA LYS A 757 -27.63 -8.35 14.80
C LYS A 757 -27.63 -6.85 14.56
N ILE A 758 -28.53 -6.42 13.67
CA ILE A 758 -28.73 -5.02 13.31
C ILE A 758 -30.12 -4.56 13.74
N ILE A 759 -30.19 -3.38 14.35
CA ILE A 759 -31.43 -2.72 14.77
C ILE A 759 -31.33 -1.21 14.58
N MET A 760 -32.46 -0.53 14.54
CA MET A 760 -32.49 0.92 14.69
C MET A 760 -32.25 1.31 16.15
N LYS A 761 -31.63 2.47 16.38
CA LYS A 761 -31.38 3.05 17.72
C LYS A 761 -32.64 3.22 18.56
N ASN A 762 -33.79 3.44 17.91
CA ASN A 762 -35.11 3.49 18.54
C ASN A 762 -35.73 2.11 18.86
N GLY A 763 -35.02 1.01 18.59
CA GLY A 763 -35.46 -0.36 18.83
C GLY A 763 -36.25 -1.02 17.68
N GLN A 764 -36.50 -0.31 16.56
CA GLN A 764 -37.19 -0.90 15.42
C GLN A 764 -36.34 -1.98 14.74
N THR A 765 -36.99 -3.07 14.34
CA THR A 765 -36.38 -4.13 13.54
C THR A 765 -36.19 -3.67 12.10
N VAL A 766 -35.07 -4.07 11.49
CA VAL A 766 -34.75 -3.75 10.10
C VAL A 766 -34.78 -4.97 9.21
N ASN A 767 -34.91 -4.77 7.91
CA ASN A 767 -34.66 -5.82 6.92
C ASN A 767 -33.37 -5.50 6.15
N ALA A 768 -32.35 -6.36 6.27
CA ALA A 768 -31.15 -6.28 5.46
C ALA A 768 -31.21 -7.14 4.19
N THR A 769 -30.68 -6.60 3.10
CA THR A 769 -30.40 -7.32 1.85
C THR A 769 -28.94 -7.13 1.48
N ASP A 770 -28.22 -8.22 1.23
CA ASP A 770 -26.87 -8.17 0.67
C ASP A 770 -26.94 -7.69 -0.79
N LEU A 771 -26.31 -6.55 -1.07
CA LEU A 771 -26.26 -5.96 -2.40
C LEU A 771 -25.35 -6.69 -3.36
N LEU A 772 -24.36 -7.46 -2.86
CA LEU A 772 -23.46 -8.24 -3.71
C LEU A 772 -24.15 -9.46 -4.33
N THR A 773 -25.12 -10.04 -3.61
CA THR A 773 -25.79 -11.30 -4.00
C THR A 773 -27.31 -11.19 -4.17
N GLY A 774 -27.92 -10.11 -3.71
CA GLY A 774 -29.38 -9.95 -3.64
C GLY A 774 -30.05 -10.76 -2.52
N GLN A 775 -29.28 -11.47 -1.68
CA GLN A 775 -29.82 -12.32 -0.63
C GLN A 775 -30.45 -11.49 0.49
N LYS A 776 -31.66 -11.87 0.91
CA LYS A 776 -32.31 -11.31 2.10
C LYS A 776 -31.71 -11.94 3.35
N LEU A 777 -31.13 -11.11 4.23
CA LEU A 777 -30.45 -11.54 5.44
C LEU A 777 -31.34 -11.44 6.70
N GLY A 778 -32.38 -10.60 6.67
CA GLY A 778 -33.18 -10.30 7.86
C GLY A 778 -32.45 -9.34 8.80
N SER A 779 -32.63 -9.46 10.11
CA SER A 779 -31.97 -8.61 11.13
C SER A 779 -30.85 -9.33 11.89
N ILE A 780 -30.72 -10.64 11.71
CA ILE A 780 -29.71 -11.49 12.36
C ILE A 780 -29.12 -12.42 11.30
N PHE A 781 -27.80 -12.40 11.14
CA PHE A 781 -27.09 -13.23 10.18
C PHE A 781 -25.66 -13.50 10.66
N THR A 782 -25.01 -14.51 10.06
CA THR A 782 -23.64 -14.87 10.39
C THR A 782 -22.68 -14.40 9.30
N LEU A 783 -21.59 -13.75 9.69
CA LEU A 783 -20.49 -13.38 8.81
C LEU A 783 -19.24 -14.16 9.18
N LYS A 784 -18.75 -14.99 8.26
CA LYS A 784 -17.49 -15.73 8.45
C LYS A 784 -16.29 -14.79 8.60
N SER A 785 -15.20 -15.26 9.19
CA SER A 785 -13.91 -14.55 9.17
C SER A 785 -13.49 -14.22 7.73
N ASN A 786 -12.89 -13.04 7.53
CA ASN A 786 -12.60 -12.42 6.23
C ASN A 786 -13.84 -12.13 5.35
N GLY A 787 -15.05 -12.30 5.89
CA GLY A 787 -16.29 -12.03 5.18
C GLY A 787 -16.51 -10.53 4.95
N VAL A 788 -17.06 -10.20 3.79
CA VAL A 788 -17.43 -8.83 3.39
C VAL A 788 -18.91 -8.80 3.04
N LEU A 789 -19.63 -7.83 3.57
CA LEU A 789 -21.02 -7.54 3.20
C LEU A 789 -21.20 -6.07 2.84
N LEU A 790 -21.97 -5.83 1.79
CA LEU A 790 -22.51 -4.51 1.47
C LEU A 790 -24.04 -4.64 1.50
N ILE A 791 -24.70 -3.90 2.39
CA ILE A 791 -26.08 -4.16 2.77
C ILE A 791 -26.94 -2.91 2.53
N GLU A 792 -28.12 -3.13 1.98
CA GLU A 792 -29.23 -2.18 2.04
C GLU A 792 -30.14 -2.51 3.23
N ILE A 793 -30.43 -1.50 4.06
CA ILE A 793 -31.27 -1.59 5.24
C ILE A 793 -32.53 -0.75 5.02
N LYS A 794 -33.70 -1.37 5.22
CA LYS A 794 -35.02 -0.73 5.14
C LYS A 794 -35.81 -0.86 6.42
#